data_AF-A0A6C0FC17-F1
#
_entry.id   AF-A0A6C0FC17-F1
#
_cell.length_a   1.000
_cell.length_b   1.000
_cell.length_c   1.000
_cell.angle_alpha   90.00
_cell.angle_beta   90.00
_cell.angle_gamma   90.00
#
_symmetry.space_group_name_H-M   'P 1'
#
loop_
_entity.id
_entity.type
_entity.pdbx_description
1 polymer ?
#
loop_
_entity_poly.entity_id
_entity_poly.type
_entity_poly.pdbx_seq_one_letter_code
_entity_poly.pdbx_strand_id
1 'polypeptide(L)'
;MLESKINKENVKYNENISIEKEDLNHMSFVYETELYDKDIEFVLGKEKHTYAKYNIIYFSVYLVINDKPKKRIGVFEIDSNKFIQSIDEDGSIELENGELLFFVQQNEMSEYFKKYDIKREEKQQDKESDKVDLEYEDLTDSSPDLFDESLDVFKVSIDDKKSKKQSPLINESIFEEKENVKILPILEEENEEISNNEKKKYEEKVNTTWIEKFTKNNNYNIIDNEGGGDCLFATIRDAFKPIGKITTIDKLRYHLSNELTEETYENYKSLYMAISNDYKQIKKDIEDVHTSEKKLTKDINESTDREKSDQLNELKKKEEEKRKNLFKDKKQAKALLQDFIFMDNINSFEEYKHYIRSSRFWGDTWALSSLEKILNIKIMVLSEESYPDHLDDIMQCGQINDQDVGLKKFQPDYYMVVSYTGNHYKLITYKDKTLFSFKEIPYDIKMMIINKCLEKNAGLYYLIQDFKKFKERMGMDPEEGKKIEDDVIHKDLYNKDIVFMFHEKSNNKPLAGMGNGESMDILQAIDSEMGFKELNNISDWRRKLDDSYESPFTVDGLRWNSVTHYFMGSQFKKGFPDFYKEFSLDSNSEFSTDLVKARAAGSNSGKLKDKLLRNESIKIDPDFYEIGVEPRYELERKIALEAKFTQNLDLLQTLMSTKNGKLVNFRRGKEPVVDELLMKLRKELGSNKQILRT
;
A
#
# COMPACT_ATOMS: atom_id res chain seq x y z
N MET A 1 -15.62 -45.50 17.49
CA MET A 1 -14.21 -45.47 17.04
C MET A 1 -14.21 -44.85 15.67
N LEU A 2 -13.45 -43.78 15.51
CA LEU A 2 -13.46 -42.93 14.31
C LEU A 2 -12.56 -43.55 13.25
N GLU A 3 -13.06 -43.74 12.04
CA GLU A 3 -12.29 -44.35 10.94
C GLU A 3 -11.50 -43.28 10.17
N SER A 4 -10.26 -43.59 9.81
CA SER A 4 -9.42 -42.70 9.00
C SER A 4 -10.01 -42.51 7.61
N LYS A 5 -9.93 -41.31 7.03
CA LYS A 5 -10.27 -41.07 5.62
C LYS A 5 -9.14 -41.52 4.69
N ILE A 6 -7.88 -41.38 5.11
CA ILE A 6 -6.70 -41.78 4.33
C ILE A 6 -6.57 -43.31 4.25
N ASN A 7 -6.85 -44.06 5.33
CA ASN A 7 -6.82 -45.53 5.32
C ASN A 7 -7.93 -46.16 6.20
N LYS A 8 -9.14 -46.23 5.62
CA LYS A 8 -10.38 -46.73 6.26
C LYS A 8 -10.29 -48.17 6.76
N GLU A 9 -9.53 -49.04 6.09
CA GLU A 9 -9.52 -50.48 6.40
C GLU A 9 -8.65 -50.83 7.61
N ASN A 10 -7.59 -50.06 7.87
CA ASN A 10 -6.54 -50.44 8.83
C ASN A 10 -6.32 -49.45 9.99
N VAL A 11 -6.87 -48.22 9.92
CA VAL A 11 -6.64 -47.18 10.92
C VAL A 11 -7.95 -46.73 11.56
N LYS A 12 -8.02 -46.89 12.89
CA LYS A 12 -9.16 -46.46 13.73
C LYS A 12 -8.66 -45.67 14.93
N TYR A 13 -9.22 -44.48 15.13
CA TYR A 13 -8.90 -43.58 16.23
C TYR A 13 -9.81 -43.78 17.43
N ASN A 14 -9.25 -43.58 18.62
CA ASN A 14 -9.99 -43.56 19.87
C ASN A 14 -10.75 -42.23 20.03
N GLU A 15 -12.03 -42.30 20.37
CA GLU A 15 -12.94 -41.16 20.56
C GLU A 15 -12.95 -40.67 22.02
N ASN A 16 -11.80 -40.75 22.70
CA ASN A 16 -11.73 -40.30 24.08
C ASN A 16 -11.85 -38.77 24.14
N ILE A 17 -12.66 -38.33 25.08
CA ILE A 17 -13.12 -36.96 25.24
C ILE A 17 -12.15 -36.13 26.12
N SER A 18 -11.38 -36.79 26.98
CA SER A 18 -10.45 -36.12 27.90
C SER A 18 -9.19 -35.61 27.18
N ILE A 19 -8.64 -34.48 27.65
CA ILE A 19 -7.33 -33.98 27.20
C ILE A 19 -6.26 -35.01 27.54
N GLU A 20 -5.42 -35.34 26.55
CA GLU A 20 -4.35 -36.31 26.74
C GLU A 20 -3.19 -35.71 27.54
N LYS A 21 -2.58 -36.51 28.42
CA LYS A 21 -1.52 -36.04 29.32
C LYS A 21 -0.29 -35.52 28.59
N GLU A 22 -0.03 -36.04 27.39
CA GLU A 22 1.12 -35.68 26.55
C GLU A 22 0.97 -34.30 25.90
N ASP A 23 -0.28 -33.84 25.74
CA ASP A 23 -0.63 -32.54 25.16
C ASP A 23 -0.73 -31.43 26.21
N LEU A 24 -0.64 -31.76 27.51
CA LEU A 24 -0.59 -30.76 28.57
C LEU A 24 0.69 -29.93 28.48
N ASN A 25 0.54 -28.60 28.48
CA ASN A 25 1.62 -27.59 28.33
C ASN A 25 2.29 -27.55 26.94
N HIS A 26 1.67 -28.13 25.90
CA HIS A 26 2.07 -27.91 24.53
C HIS A 26 1.59 -26.53 24.05
N MET A 27 2.46 -25.77 23.37
CA MET A 27 2.07 -24.52 22.71
C MET A 27 1.56 -24.87 21.31
N SER A 28 0.35 -24.39 20.98
CA SER A 28 -0.33 -24.67 19.72
C SER A 28 -1.06 -23.41 19.23
N PHE A 29 -1.37 -23.38 17.94
CA PHE A 29 -2.07 -22.29 17.28
C PHE A 29 -3.59 -22.50 17.39
N VAL A 30 -4.33 -21.40 17.48
CA VAL A 30 -5.79 -21.41 17.48
C VAL A 30 -6.27 -21.38 16.03
N TYR A 31 -7.13 -22.32 15.69
CA TYR A 31 -7.75 -22.48 14.38
C TYR A 31 -9.25 -22.28 14.50
N GLU A 32 -9.88 -21.81 13.43
CA GLU A 32 -11.33 -21.63 13.36
C GLU A 32 -11.90 -22.55 12.28
N THR A 33 -13.06 -23.16 12.56
CA THR A 33 -13.80 -23.96 11.58
C THR A 33 -15.27 -23.98 11.92
N GLU A 34 -16.10 -24.30 10.94
CA GLU A 34 -17.53 -24.40 11.10
C GLU A 34 -17.93 -25.85 11.46
N LEU A 35 -18.66 -26.02 12.56
CA LEU A 35 -19.20 -27.33 12.96
C LEU A 35 -20.65 -27.19 13.42
N TYR A 36 -21.57 -27.81 12.66
CA TYR A 36 -23.02 -27.70 12.85
C TYR A 36 -23.55 -26.26 12.72
N ASP A 37 -23.16 -25.58 11.64
CA ASP A 37 -23.58 -24.21 11.29
C ASP A 37 -23.19 -23.16 12.35
N LYS A 38 -22.07 -23.42 13.05
CA LYS A 38 -21.51 -22.54 14.07
C LYS A 38 -19.99 -22.56 14.03
N ASP A 39 -19.40 -21.36 14.06
CA ASP A 39 -17.96 -21.18 14.17
C ASP A 39 -17.46 -21.65 15.53
N ILE A 40 -16.44 -22.50 15.50
CA ILE A 40 -15.73 -22.98 16.69
C ILE A 40 -14.24 -22.68 16.57
N GLU A 41 -13.65 -22.28 17.69
CA GLU A 41 -12.20 -22.20 17.85
C GLU A 41 -11.68 -23.54 18.39
N PHE A 42 -10.58 -24.03 17.83
CA PHE A 42 -9.93 -25.26 18.27
C PHE A 42 -8.40 -25.17 18.18
N VAL A 43 -7.71 -26.08 18.87
CA VAL A 43 -6.24 -26.21 18.84
C VAL A 43 -5.85 -27.65 18.55
N LEU A 44 -4.67 -27.82 17.95
CA LEU A 44 -4.08 -29.13 17.69
C LEU A 44 -3.15 -29.57 18.84
N GLY A 45 -3.20 -30.85 19.20
CA GLY A 45 -2.24 -31.48 20.10
C GLY A 45 -0.89 -31.74 19.42
N LYS A 46 -0.04 -32.57 20.03
CA LYS A 46 1.23 -32.98 19.42
C LYS A 46 1.04 -33.97 18.27
N GLU A 47 2.02 -33.98 17.37
CA GLU A 47 2.11 -34.95 16.27
C GLU A 47 2.27 -36.38 16.79
N LYS A 48 1.47 -37.30 16.24
CA LYS A 48 1.55 -38.73 16.58
C LYS A 48 1.89 -39.57 15.38
N HIS A 49 2.95 -40.36 15.54
CA HIS A 49 3.48 -41.25 14.50
C HIS A 49 3.02 -42.70 14.64
N THR A 50 1.98 -42.98 15.46
CA THR A 50 1.51 -44.35 15.74
C THR A 50 1.14 -45.12 14.47
N TYR A 51 0.67 -44.43 13.43
CA TYR A 51 0.26 -45.01 12.15
C TYR A 51 1.22 -44.66 10.99
N ALA A 52 2.48 -44.29 11.29
CA ALA A 52 3.48 -43.98 10.28
C ALA A 52 3.74 -45.13 9.30
N LYS A 53 3.50 -46.39 9.71
CA LYS A 53 3.55 -47.57 8.82
C LYS A 53 2.53 -47.49 7.66
N TYR A 54 1.44 -46.76 7.86
CA TYR A 54 0.40 -46.49 6.85
C TYR A 54 0.55 -45.09 6.24
N ASN A 55 1.72 -44.45 6.41
CA ASN A 55 2.04 -43.11 5.94
C ASN A 55 1.16 -41.99 6.54
N ILE A 56 0.58 -42.21 7.73
CA ILE A 56 -0.30 -41.23 8.39
C ILE A 56 0.35 -40.66 9.67
N ILE A 57 0.37 -39.34 9.77
CA ILE A 57 0.60 -38.56 11.00
C ILE A 57 -0.73 -37.96 11.43
N TYR A 58 -1.03 -37.94 12.73
CA TYR A 58 -2.28 -37.38 13.21
C TYR A 58 -2.13 -36.58 14.50
N PHE A 59 -3.10 -35.70 14.75
CA PHE A 59 -3.14 -34.74 15.84
C PHE A 59 -4.47 -34.82 16.57
N SER A 60 -4.47 -34.68 17.89
CA SER A 60 -5.71 -34.53 18.67
C SER A 60 -6.30 -33.13 18.44
N VAL A 61 -7.61 -33.00 18.23
CA VAL A 61 -8.30 -31.71 18.04
C VAL A 61 -9.07 -31.34 19.29
N TYR A 62 -8.77 -30.18 19.88
CA TYR A 62 -9.36 -29.71 21.14
C TYR A 62 -10.17 -28.43 20.97
N LEU A 63 -11.40 -28.40 21.49
CA LEU A 63 -12.25 -27.22 21.49
C LEU A 63 -11.74 -26.14 22.45
N VAL A 64 -11.69 -24.89 21.99
CA VAL A 64 -11.31 -23.71 22.79
C VAL A 64 -12.56 -22.89 23.12
N ILE A 65 -12.70 -22.50 24.40
CA ILE A 65 -13.76 -21.59 24.85
C ILE A 65 -13.18 -20.65 25.91
N ASN A 66 -13.26 -19.34 25.67
CA ASN A 66 -12.64 -18.29 26.49
C ASN A 66 -11.12 -18.52 26.68
N ASP A 67 -10.38 -18.67 25.57
CA ASP A 67 -8.93 -18.84 25.55
C ASP A 67 -8.40 -20.06 26.34
N LYS A 68 -9.25 -21.07 26.57
CA LYS A 68 -8.86 -22.30 27.29
C LYS A 68 -9.37 -23.55 26.57
N PRO A 69 -8.50 -24.55 26.30
CA PRO A 69 -8.93 -25.83 25.76
C PRO A 69 -9.80 -26.57 26.77
N LYS A 70 -10.94 -27.10 26.32
CA LYS A 70 -11.95 -27.73 27.18
C LYS A 70 -12.02 -29.24 27.00
N LYS A 71 -12.12 -29.71 25.77
CA LYS A 71 -12.50 -31.09 25.44
C LYS A 71 -11.89 -31.49 24.11
N ARG A 72 -11.53 -32.77 23.95
CA ARG A 72 -11.17 -33.32 22.65
C ARG A 72 -12.45 -33.58 21.85
N ILE A 73 -12.48 -33.08 20.62
CA ILE A 73 -13.66 -33.14 19.74
C ILE A 73 -13.39 -33.87 18.42
N GLY A 74 -12.12 -34.11 18.08
CA GLY A 74 -11.75 -34.72 16.82
C GLY A 74 -10.30 -35.18 16.73
N VAL A 75 -9.93 -35.54 15.49
CA VAL A 75 -8.58 -35.88 15.05
C VAL A 75 -8.32 -35.20 13.70
N PHE A 76 -7.15 -34.62 13.54
CA PHE A 76 -6.65 -34.14 12.26
C PHE A 76 -5.60 -35.14 11.75
N GLU A 77 -5.73 -35.65 10.52
CA GLU A 77 -4.79 -36.60 9.92
C GLU A 77 -4.16 -36.05 8.65
N ILE A 78 -2.89 -36.35 8.41
CA ILE A 78 -2.13 -35.87 7.27
C ILE A 78 -1.15 -36.94 6.74
N ASP A 79 -0.90 -36.91 5.43
CA ASP A 79 0.11 -37.75 4.80
C ASP A 79 1.52 -37.35 5.26
N SER A 80 2.32 -38.33 5.68
CA SER A 80 3.64 -38.10 6.26
C SER A 80 4.62 -37.46 5.27
N ASN A 81 4.44 -37.66 3.96
CA ASN A 81 5.27 -37.05 2.91
C ASN A 81 4.89 -35.57 2.67
N LYS A 82 3.64 -35.20 2.93
CA LYS A 82 3.15 -33.81 2.84
C LYS A 82 3.35 -33.04 4.13
N PHE A 83 3.59 -33.73 5.25
CA PHE A 83 3.73 -33.11 6.57
C PHE A 83 4.80 -32.01 6.62
N ILE A 84 5.97 -32.21 6.02
CA ILE A 84 7.04 -31.19 6.05
C ILE A 84 6.69 -29.97 5.18
N GLN A 85 5.89 -30.16 4.13
CA GLN A 85 5.49 -29.09 3.20
C GLN A 85 4.22 -28.35 3.67
N SER A 86 3.53 -28.88 4.67
CA SER A 86 2.26 -28.36 5.22
C SER A 86 2.46 -27.64 6.55
N ILE A 87 3.71 -27.45 6.99
CA ILE A 87 4.04 -26.57 8.09
C ILE A 87 4.28 -25.19 7.51
N ASP A 88 3.47 -24.24 7.96
CA ASP A 88 3.34 -22.89 7.46
C ASP A 88 4.41 -21.95 8.06
N GLU A 89 4.44 -20.69 7.61
CA GLU A 89 5.50 -19.70 7.87
C GLU A 89 5.75 -19.36 9.37
N ASP A 90 4.84 -19.73 10.27
CA ASP A 90 4.94 -19.53 11.73
C ASP A 90 5.12 -20.84 12.54
N GLY A 91 5.11 -21.99 11.88
CA GLY A 91 5.12 -23.31 12.52
C GLY A 91 3.72 -23.88 12.79
N SER A 92 2.67 -23.20 12.32
CA SER A 92 1.31 -23.74 12.28
C SER A 92 1.15 -24.75 11.14
N ILE A 93 0.18 -25.64 11.23
CA ILE A 93 -0.14 -26.61 10.18
C ILE A 93 -1.22 -26.05 9.25
N GLU A 94 -0.94 -26.04 7.94
CA GLU A 94 -1.90 -25.76 6.86
C GLU A 94 -2.97 -26.88 6.84
N LEU A 95 -4.17 -26.57 7.36
CA LEU A 95 -5.25 -27.55 7.49
C LEU A 95 -5.76 -28.09 6.15
N GLU A 96 -5.59 -27.35 5.05
CA GLU A 96 -5.96 -27.73 3.68
C GLU A 96 -5.20 -28.96 3.16
N ASN A 97 -4.02 -29.24 3.73
CA ASN A 97 -3.17 -30.36 3.33
C ASN A 97 -3.51 -31.69 4.03
N GLY A 98 -4.50 -31.69 4.94
CA GLY A 98 -4.94 -32.86 5.69
C GLY A 98 -6.45 -32.93 5.86
N GLU A 99 -6.92 -33.82 6.72
CA GLU A 99 -8.33 -34.13 6.92
C GLU A 99 -8.73 -33.97 8.39
N LEU A 100 -9.74 -33.14 8.65
CA LEU A 100 -10.27 -32.89 9.98
C LEU A 100 -11.50 -33.78 10.24
N LEU A 101 -11.43 -34.63 11.26
CA LEU A 101 -12.44 -35.63 11.58
C LEU A 101 -13.00 -35.39 12.98
N PHE A 102 -14.30 -35.07 13.06
CA PHE A 102 -15.00 -34.85 14.33
C PHE A 102 -15.78 -36.08 14.77
N PHE A 103 -15.77 -36.36 16.08
CA PHE A 103 -16.57 -37.43 16.70
C PHE A 103 -17.58 -36.91 17.73
N VAL A 104 -17.63 -35.58 17.95
CA VAL A 104 -18.58 -34.93 18.86
C VAL A 104 -19.98 -34.88 18.23
N GLN A 105 -21.04 -35.03 19.03
CA GLN A 105 -22.44 -35.01 18.55
C GLN A 105 -23.07 -33.61 18.71
N GLN A 106 -23.97 -33.24 17.78
CA GLN A 106 -24.66 -31.94 17.74
C GLN A 106 -25.36 -31.55 19.05
N ASN A 107 -25.99 -32.52 19.74
CA ASN A 107 -26.68 -32.28 21.00
C ASN A 107 -25.72 -31.84 22.12
N GLU A 108 -24.52 -32.40 22.18
CA GLU A 108 -23.51 -32.01 23.18
C GLU A 108 -23.00 -30.59 22.94
N MET A 109 -22.87 -30.19 21.67
CA MET A 109 -22.38 -28.85 21.31
C MET A 109 -23.40 -27.74 21.61
N SER A 110 -24.70 -28.05 21.47
CA SER A 110 -25.79 -27.12 21.74
C SER A 110 -25.85 -26.60 23.19
N GLU A 111 -25.46 -27.42 24.18
CA GLU A 111 -25.38 -26.99 25.59
C GLU A 111 -24.23 -26.01 25.85
N TYR A 112 -23.13 -26.13 25.10
CA TYR A 112 -21.98 -25.22 25.23
C TYR A 112 -22.25 -23.87 24.57
N PHE A 113 -22.89 -23.86 23.40
CA PHE A 113 -23.29 -22.61 22.74
C PHE A 113 -24.26 -21.81 23.60
N LYS A 114 -25.25 -22.45 24.22
CA LYS A 114 -26.18 -21.76 25.16
C LYS A 114 -25.48 -21.12 26.36
N LYS A 115 -24.44 -21.74 26.91
CA LYS A 115 -23.66 -21.17 28.02
C LYS A 115 -22.70 -20.05 27.58
N TYR A 116 -22.32 -20.04 26.30
CA TYR A 116 -21.41 -19.07 25.72
C TYR A 116 -22.14 -17.79 25.28
N ASP A 117 -23.31 -17.93 24.67
CA ASP A 117 -24.14 -16.80 24.22
C ASP A 117 -24.58 -15.91 25.40
N ILE A 118 -24.95 -16.50 26.55
CA ILE A 118 -25.32 -15.76 27.77
C ILE A 118 -24.18 -14.86 28.31
N LYS A 119 -22.91 -15.24 28.09
CA LYS A 119 -21.75 -14.44 28.53
C LYS A 119 -21.30 -13.37 27.53
N ARG A 120 -21.68 -13.52 26.25
CA ARG A 120 -21.44 -12.52 25.21
C ARG A 120 -22.43 -11.36 25.31
N GLU A 121 -23.69 -11.64 25.66
CA GLU A 121 -24.74 -10.61 25.83
C GLU A 121 -24.39 -9.56 26.91
N GLU A 122 -23.69 -9.93 27.99
CA GLU A 122 -23.25 -8.96 29.02
C GLU A 122 -22.09 -8.06 28.56
N LYS A 123 -21.36 -8.41 27.49
CA LYS A 123 -20.22 -7.63 26.96
C LYS A 123 -20.55 -6.86 25.67
N GLN A 124 -21.72 -7.08 25.07
CA GLN A 124 -22.10 -6.56 23.74
C GLN A 124 -23.12 -5.40 23.80
N GLN A 125 -23.21 -4.67 24.90
CA GLN A 125 -23.93 -3.38 24.93
C GLN A 125 -23.10 -2.20 24.39
N ASP A 126 -21.82 -2.43 24.07
CA ASP A 126 -20.96 -1.49 23.36
C ASP A 126 -20.55 -2.09 21.99
N LYS A 127 -20.99 -1.42 20.91
CA LYS A 127 -20.66 -1.64 19.48
C LYS A 127 -21.55 -2.63 18.72
N GLU A 128 -22.64 -2.08 18.20
CA GLU A 128 -23.51 -2.70 17.19
C GLU A 128 -23.16 -2.22 15.77
N SER A 129 -23.55 -3.05 14.79
CA SER A 129 -23.65 -2.85 13.33
C SER A 129 -22.34 -2.88 12.51
N ASP A 130 -22.17 -3.61 11.40
CA ASP A 130 -22.99 -4.58 10.66
C ASP A 130 -22.04 -5.43 9.78
N LYS A 131 -22.35 -6.72 9.59
CA LYS A 131 -21.82 -7.55 8.49
C LYS A 131 -22.99 -8.29 7.86
N VAL A 132 -23.14 -8.16 6.54
CA VAL A 132 -23.84 -9.13 5.68
C VAL A 132 -23.04 -9.30 4.38
N ASP A 133 -22.66 -10.57 4.17
CA ASP A 133 -22.49 -11.39 2.97
C ASP A 133 -21.99 -10.82 1.65
N LEU A 134 -20.92 -11.44 1.14
CA LEU A 134 -20.86 -11.92 -0.24
C LEU A 134 -20.11 -13.26 -0.29
N GLU A 135 -20.89 -14.33 -0.45
CA GLU A 135 -20.48 -15.61 -1.04
C GLU A 135 -19.96 -15.37 -2.47
N TYR A 136 -18.95 -16.11 -2.90
CA TYR A 136 -19.00 -16.75 -4.21
C TYR A 136 -18.33 -18.12 -4.14
N GLU A 137 -19.13 -19.12 -4.49
CA GLU A 137 -18.82 -20.53 -4.58
C GLU A 137 -17.66 -20.84 -5.52
N ASP A 138 -16.91 -21.82 -5.04
CA ASP A 138 -16.00 -22.71 -5.71
C ASP A 138 -16.73 -23.61 -6.74
N LEU A 139 -16.07 -23.93 -7.84
CA LEU A 139 -16.38 -25.13 -8.64
C LEU A 139 -15.06 -25.76 -9.12
N THR A 140 -14.49 -26.54 -8.22
CA THR A 140 -13.79 -27.84 -8.44
C THR A 140 -14.41 -28.62 -9.61
N ASP A 141 -13.65 -29.12 -10.59
CA ASP A 141 -12.74 -30.28 -10.60
C ASP A 141 -13.36 -31.43 -11.43
N SER A 142 -12.54 -32.07 -12.26
CA SER A 142 -12.64 -33.46 -12.73
C SER A 142 -11.56 -33.73 -13.80
N SER A 143 -10.49 -34.40 -13.38
CA SER A 143 -9.55 -35.19 -14.19
C SER A 143 -10.17 -36.58 -14.54
N PRO A 144 -9.43 -37.59 -15.06
CA PRO A 144 -8.60 -37.69 -16.28
C PRO A 144 -8.95 -38.96 -17.13
N ASP A 145 -8.40 -39.05 -18.35
CA ASP A 145 -7.77 -40.25 -18.96
C ASP A 145 -7.88 -40.28 -20.49
N LEU A 146 -6.73 -40.22 -21.17
CA LEU A 146 -6.17 -41.29 -22.00
C LEU A 146 -4.95 -40.75 -22.76
N PHE A 147 -3.76 -41.21 -22.34
CA PHE A 147 -2.55 -41.21 -23.16
C PHE A 147 -2.73 -42.21 -24.32
N ASP A 148 -2.26 -41.86 -25.52
CA ASP A 148 -1.09 -42.54 -26.08
C ASP A 148 -0.43 -41.81 -27.27
N GLU A 149 0.90 -41.76 -27.21
CA GLU A 149 1.97 -41.79 -28.24
C GLU A 149 1.72 -41.19 -29.65
N SER A 150 2.60 -40.41 -30.28
CA SER A 150 4.06 -40.29 -30.16
C SER A 150 4.64 -39.32 -31.23
N LEU A 151 5.86 -38.84 -30.97
CA LEU A 151 6.94 -38.50 -31.93
C LEU A 151 6.96 -37.16 -32.69
N ASP A 152 7.77 -36.25 -32.13
CA ASP A 152 9.00 -35.68 -32.73
C ASP A 152 8.85 -34.77 -33.98
N VAL A 153 8.78 -33.45 -33.73
CA VAL A 153 8.63 -32.38 -34.76
C VAL A 153 9.97 -31.68 -35.09
N PHE A 154 11.12 -32.22 -34.68
CA PHE A 154 12.42 -31.68 -35.10
C PHE A 154 12.90 -32.28 -36.43
N LYS A 155 12.27 -31.93 -37.55
CA LYS A 155 12.93 -31.98 -38.88
C LYS A 155 12.26 -31.14 -39.96
N VAL A 156 13.02 -30.16 -40.44
CA VAL A 156 12.73 -29.27 -41.55
C VAL A 156 12.83 -30.02 -42.89
N SER A 157 11.92 -29.72 -43.83
CA SER A 157 12.11 -29.95 -45.26
C SER A 157 11.42 -28.82 -46.03
N ILE A 158 12.23 -28.07 -46.78
CA ILE A 158 11.82 -26.97 -47.66
C ILE A 158 11.50 -27.60 -49.03
N ASP A 159 10.32 -27.37 -49.61
CA ASP A 159 10.17 -26.58 -50.85
C ASP A 159 8.72 -26.45 -51.37
N ASP A 160 8.43 -25.22 -51.79
CA ASP A 160 7.60 -24.79 -52.94
C ASP A 160 6.09 -25.09 -53.07
N LYS A 161 5.29 -24.05 -52.76
CA LYS A 161 4.40 -23.27 -53.67
C LYS A 161 3.06 -22.87 -53.05
N LYS A 162 2.92 -21.54 -52.92
CA LYS A 162 1.71 -20.72 -53.07
C LYS A 162 0.49 -21.07 -52.18
N SER A 163 0.27 -20.24 -51.17
CA SER A 163 -0.76 -19.20 -51.28
C SER A 163 -0.59 -18.15 -50.18
N LYS A 164 -0.27 -16.92 -50.62
CA LYS A 164 -0.40 -15.71 -49.81
C LYS A 164 -1.87 -15.51 -49.46
N LYS A 165 -2.21 -15.50 -48.18
CA LYS A 165 -3.19 -14.57 -47.63
C LYS A 165 -2.46 -13.72 -46.59
N GLN A 166 -1.93 -12.61 -47.07
CA GLN A 166 -1.64 -11.47 -46.21
C GLN A 166 -2.96 -11.12 -45.50
N SER A 167 -2.92 -11.07 -44.17
CA SER A 167 -3.91 -10.32 -43.40
C SER A 167 -3.97 -8.90 -44.00
N PRO A 168 -5.17 -8.31 -44.19
CA PRO A 168 -5.26 -6.95 -44.69
C PRO A 168 -4.54 -6.03 -43.71
N LEU A 169 -3.70 -5.14 -44.23
CA LEU A 169 -3.27 -3.96 -43.48
C LEU A 169 -4.53 -3.17 -43.13
N ILE A 170 -4.96 -3.27 -41.88
CA ILE A 170 -6.03 -2.46 -41.32
C ILE A 170 -5.48 -1.06 -41.10
N ASN A 171 -5.74 -0.18 -42.06
CA ASN A 171 -5.62 1.26 -41.87
C ASN A 171 -7.01 1.75 -41.40
N GLU A 172 -7.47 1.27 -40.24
CA GLU A 172 -8.73 1.71 -39.64
C GLU A 172 -8.48 2.85 -38.66
N SER A 173 -9.26 3.90 -38.79
CA SER A 173 -9.45 4.90 -37.74
C SER A 173 -9.82 4.20 -36.42
N ILE A 174 -9.23 4.65 -35.31
CA ILE A 174 -9.51 4.14 -33.95
C ILE A 174 -11.01 4.19 -33.62
N PHE A 175 -11.69 5.21 -34.17
CA PHE A 175 -13.11 5.46 -33.97
C PHE A 175 -13.87 5.35 -35.28
N GLU A 176 -15.05 4.74 -35.17
CA GLU A 176 -16.12 4.80 -36.16
C GLU A 176 -17.11 5.89 -35.72
N GLU A 177 -17.40 6.84 -36.60
CA GLU A 177 -18.33 7.92 -36.32
C GLU A 177 -19.77 7.49 -36.60
N LYS A 178 -20.66 7.72 -35.64
CA LYS A 178 -22.10 7.49 -35.77
C LYS A 178 -22.83 8.83 -35.83
N GLU A 179 -23.38 9.15 -36.99
CA GLU A 179 -24.02 10.45 -37.28
C GLU A 179 -25.31 10.73 -36.47
N ASN A 180 -25.87 9.75 -35.76
CA ASN A 180 -27.16 9.84 -35.07
C ASN A 180 -27.08 9.64 -33.55
N VAL A 181 -26.22 10.40 -32.86
CA VAL A 181 -26.15 10.39 -31.40
C VAL A 181 -26.61 11.72 -30.83
N LYS A 182 -27.48 11.67 -29.80
CA LYS A 182 -27.94 12.86 -29.07
C LYS A 182 -26.80 13.38 -28.21
N ILE A 183 -26.01 14.31 -28.75
CA ILE A 183 -24.90 14.94 -28.03
C ILE A 183 -25.46 15.78 -26.88
N LEU A 184 -24.96 15.54 -25.66
CA LEU A 184 -25.33 16.31 -24.47
C LEU A 184 -24.88 17.77 -24.62
N PRO A 185 -25.67 18.74 -24.13
CA PRO A 185 -25.33 20.16 -24.23
C PRO A 185 -23.99 20.46 -23.54
N ILE A 186 -23.23 21.40 -24.09
CA ILE A 186 -21.97 21.87 -23.50
C ILE A 186 -22.26 22.45 -22.12
N LEU A 187 -21.54 22.00 -21.09
CA LEU A 187 -21.68 22.54 -19.74
C LEU A 187 -20.99 23.91 -19.65
N GLU A 188 -21.59 24.82 -18.90
CA GLU A 188 -20.95 26.10 -18.60
C GLU A 188 -19.74 25.92 -17.68
N GLU A 189 -18.75 26.81 -17.77
CA GLU A 189 -17.58 26.76 -16.90
C GLU A 189 -17.98 27.05 -15.46
N GLU A 190 -17.75 26.08 -14.58
CA GLU A 190 -18.05 26.18 -13.16
C GLU A 190 -17.02 27.04 -12.43
N ASN A 191 -17.48 28.01 -11.63
CA ASN A 191 -16.66 28.82 -10.73
C ASN A 191 -16.85 28.38 -9.27
N GLU A 192 -16.08 29.00 -8.36
CA GLU A 192 -16.13 28.69 -6.93
C GLU A 192 -17.53 28.86 -6.31
N GLU A 193 -18.27 29.90 -6.72
CA GLU A 193 -19.61 30.17 -6.20
C GLU A 193 -20.61 29.07 -6.59
N ILE A 194 -20.57 28.62 -7.85
CA ILE A 194 -21.41 27.54 -8.35
C ILE A 194 -21.07 26.24 -7.62
N SER A 195 -19.78 25.87 -7.52
CA SER A 195 -19.34 24.67 -6.78
C SER A 195 -19.83 24.70 -5.33
N ASN A 196 -19.66 25.83 -4.64
CA ASN A 196 -20.11 25.98 -3.25
C ASN A 196 -21.63 25.90 -3.11
N ASN A 197 -22.39 26.36 -4.10
CA ASN A 197 -23.84 26.24 -4.09
C ASN A 197 -24.30 24.79 -4.33
N GLU A 198 -23.63 24.03 -5.20
CA GLU A 198 -23.89 22.60 -5.37
C GLU A 198 -23.56 21.81 -4.10
N LYS A 199 -22.46 22.16 -3.41
CA LYS A 199 -22.11 21.56 -2.12
C LYS A 199 -23.13 21.79 -1.02
N LYS A 200 -23.76 22.97 -1.00
CA LYS A 200 -24.83 23.27 -0.03
C LYS A 200 -26.10 22.47 -0.27
N LYS A 201 -26.35 22.04 -1.51
CA LYS A 201 -27.51 21.22 -1.89
C LYS A 201 -27.28 19.73 -1.67
N TYR A 202 -26.08 19.34 -1.23
CA TYR A 202 -25.72 17.94 -1.07
C TYR A 202 -26.56 17.27 0.00
N GLU A 203 -27.14 16.14 -0.37
CA GLU A 203 -27.88 15.26 0.54
C GLU A 203 -27.31 13.84 0.39
N GLU A 204 -26.94 13.25 1.53
CA GLU A 204 -26.48 11.87 1.57
C GLU A 204 -27.69 10.91 1.51
N LYS A 205 -27.69 10.06 0.48
CA LYS A 205 -28.69 9.02 0.24
C LYS A 205 -28.03 7.64 0.43
N VAL A 206 -28.85 6.61 0.56
CA VAL A 206 -28.37 5.22 0.73
C VAL A 206 -27.43 4.79 -0.41
N ASN A 207 -27.72 5.23 -1.65
CA ASN A 207 -26.93 4.88 -2.84
C ASN A 207 -25.89 5.94 -3.24
N THR A 208 -25.52 6.85 -2.32
CA THR A 208 -24.52 7.89 -2.63
C THR A 208 -23.13 7.27 -2.75
N THR A 209 -22.52 7.45 -3.92
CA THR A 209 -21.18 6.95 -4.27
C THR A 209 -20.08 7.65 -3.47
N TRP A 210 -18.88 7.04 -3.38
CA TRP A 210 -17.76 7.62 -2.63
C TRP A 210 -17.36 9.00 -3.19
N ILE A 211 -17.41 9.17 -4.53
CA ILE A 211 -17.05 10.43 -5.18
C ILE A 211 -18.04 11.55 -4.84
N GLU A 212 -19.33 11.24 -4.73
CA GLU A 212 -20.33 12.20 -4.25
C GLU A 212 -20.10 12.56 -2.78
N LYS A 213 -19.73 11.58 -1.93
CA LYS A 213 -19.40 11.83 -0.51
C LYS A 213 -18.15 12.68 -0.34
N PHE A 214 -17.12 12.42 -1.16
CA PHE A 214 -15.85 13.12 -1.16
C PHE A 214 -16.01 14.57 -1.64
N THR A 215 -16.68 14.77 -2.79
CA THR A 215 -16.90 16.11 -3.36
C THR A 215 -18.02 16.88 -2.69
N LYS A 216 -18.86 16.20 -1.89
CA LYS A 216 -20.13 16.71 -1.37
C LYS A 216 -20.99 17.26 -2.50
N ASN A 217 -21.19 16.49 -3.57
CA ASN A 217 -21.96 16.92 -4.73
C ASN A 217 -22.67 15.72 -5.37
N ASN A 218 -24.01 15.76 -5.45
CA ASN A 218 -24.83 14.66 -5.99
C ASN A 218 -24.88 14.60 -7.53
N ASN A 219 -24.18 15.50 -8.24
CA ASN A 219 -24.12 15.47 -9.70
C ASN A 219 -23.06 14.49 -10.25
N TYR A 220 -22.27 13.86 -9.37
CA TYR A 220 -21.32 12.82 -9.74
C TYR A 220 -21.98 11.45 -9.74
N ASN A 221 -21.51 10.56 -10.61
CA ASN A 221 -21.88 9.16 -10.59
C ASN A 221 -20.71 8.29 -11.08
N ILE A 222 -20.79 6.99 -10.83
CA ILE A 222 -19.80 5.99 -11.26
C ILE A 222 -20.48 5.00 -12.20
N ILE A 223 -19.88 4.81 -13.38
CA ILE A 223 -20.25 3.76 -14.33
C ILE A 223 -19.21 2.65 -14.20
N ASP A 224 -19.66 1.52 -13.65
CA ASP A 224 -18.86 0.30 -13.58
C ASP A 224 -18.85 -0.41 -14.93
N ASN A 225 -17.80 -1.19 -15.19
CA ASN A 225 -17.64 -1.96 -16.43
C ASN A 225 -17.39 -3.45 -16.14
N GLU A 226 -17.17 -4.23 -17.20
CA GLU A 226 -17.05 -5.70 -17.14
C GLU A 226 -15.85 -6.19 -16.30
N GLY A 227 -14.87 -5.33 -16.00
CA GLY A 227 -13.74 -5.66 -15.13
C GLY A 227 -12.62 -6.46 -15.80
N GLY A 228 -11.73 -6.98 -14.97
CA GLY A 228 -10.53 -7.71 -15.42
C GLY A 228 -9.52 -6.83 -16.13
N GLY A 229 -8.66 -7.43 -16.96
CA GLY A 229 -7.59 -6.69 -17.65
C GLY A 229 -8.09 -5.68 -18.69
N ASP A 230 -9.38 -5.72 -19.06
CA ASP A 230 -9.99 -4.82 -20.03
C ASP A 230 -10.56 -3.53 -19.42
N CYS A 231 -10.59 -3.40 -18.09
CA CYS A 231 -11.27 -2.30 -17.41
C CYS A 231 -10.87 -0.90 -17.90
N LEU A 232 -9.57 -0.62 -18.06
CA LEU A 232 -9.09 0.65 -18.60
C LEU A 232 -9.63 0.92 -20.01
N PHE A 233 -9.54 -0.06 -20.90
CA PHE A 233 -10.00 0.06 -22.28
C PHE A 233 -11.53 0.19 -22.36
N ALA A 234 -12.25 -0.50 -21.48
CA ALA A 234 -13.70 -0.40 -21.35
C ALA A 234 -14.13 1.00 -20.90
N THR A 235 -13.46 1.60 -19.91
CA THR A 235 -13.75 2.98 -19.50
C THR A 235 -13.57 3.98 -20.64
N ILE A 236 -12.54 3.82 -21.48
CA ILE A 236 -12.31 4.67 -22.65
C ILE A 236 -13.42 4.45 -23.70
N ARG A 237 -13.73 3.19 -24.05
CA ARG A 237 -14.84 2.85 -24.95
C ARG A 237 -16.14 3.51 -24.50
N ASP A 238 -16.46 3.38 -23.22
CA ASP A 238 -17.71 3.88 -22.64
C ASP A 238 -17.73 5.40 -22.52
N ALA A 239 -16.57 6.04 -22.34
CA ALA A 239 -16.46 7.49 -22.31
C ALA A 239 -16.76 8.12 -23.68
N PHE A 240 -16.31 7.51 -24.78
CA PHE A 240 -16.48 8.02 -26.15
C PHE A 240 -17.84 7.70 -26.78
N LYS A 241 -18.54 6.68 -26.28
CA LYS A 241 -19.85 6.23 -26.81
C LYS A 241 -20.91 7.35 -26.85
N PRO A 242 -21.08 8.22 -25.83
CA PRO A 242 -22.09 9.30 -25.85
C PRO A 242 -21.84 10.39 -26.88
N ILE A 243 -20.61 10.55 -27.38
CA ILE A 243 -20.29 11.54 -28.43
C ILE A 243 -20.31 10.93 -29.84
N GLY A 244 -20.83 9.70 -29.98
CA GLY A 244 -20.96 9.02 -31.27
C GLY A 244 -19.66 8.48 -31.84
N LYS A 245 -18.58 8.46 -31.04
CA LYS A 245 -17.32 7.81 -31.39
C LYS A 245 -17.33 6.39 -30.84
N ILE A 246 -17.54 5.41 -31.72
CA ILE A 246 -17.59 4.00 -31.34
C ILE A 246 -16.22 3.38 -31.59
N THR A 247 -15.70 2.68 -30.58
CA THR A 247 -14.48 1.89 -30.69
C THR A 247 -14.67 0.54 -30.01
N THR A 248 -13.71 -0.36 -30.17
CA THR A 248 -13.69 -1.67 -29.52
C THR A 248 -12.41 -1.81 -28.70
N ILE A 249 -12.46 -2.67 -27.67
CA ILE A 249 -11.29 -2.95 -26.83
C ILE A 249 -10.13 -3.47 -27.69
N ASP A 250 -10.41 -4.35 -28.65
CA ASP A 250 -9.41 -4.89 -29.58
C ASP A 250 -8.70 -3.81 -30.40
N LYS A 251 -9.44 -2.78 -30.88
CA LYS A 251 -8.85 -1.66 -31.61
C LYS A 251 -7.93 -0.85 -30.70
N LEU A 252 -8.39 -0.50 -29.49
CA LEU A 252 -7.58 0.25 -28.53
C LEU A 252 -6.30 -0.50 -28.16
N ARG A 253 -6.40 -1.80 -27.87
CA ARG A 253 -5.24 -2.65 -27.56
C ARG A 253 -4.28 -2.81 -28.75
N TYR A 254 -4.81 -2.89 -29.98
CA TYR A 254 -3.99 -2.94 -31.19
C TYR A 254 -3.16 -1.66 -31.39
N HIS A 255 -3.77 -0.49 -31.20
CA HIS A 255 -3.04 0.78 -31.30
C HIS A 255 -2.03 0.93 -30.16
N LEU A 256 -2.39 0.56 -28.93
CA LEU A 256 -1.46 0.57 -27.81
C LEU A 256 -0.25 -0.34 -28.06
N SER A 257 -0.46 -1.54 -28.59
CA SER A 257 0.66 -2.47 -28.84
C SER A 257 1.59 -2.01 -29.96
N ASN A 258 1.17 -1.07 -30.81
CA ASN A 258 2.03 -0.46 -31.82
C ASN A 258 2.94 0.64 -31.26
N GLU A 259 2.58 1.26 -30.13
CA GLU A 259 3.44 2.23 -29.42
C GLU A 259 4.53 1.54 -28.57
N LEU A 260 4.47 0.22 -28.42
CA LEU A 260 5.49 -0.53 -27.70
C LEU A 260 6.85 -0.37 -28.39
N THR A 261 7.87 -0.01 -27.62
CA THR A 261 9.27 0.10 -28.09
C THR A 261 10.13 -1.02 -27.51
N GLU A 262 11.23 -1.39 -28.19
CA GLU A 262 12.18 -2.39 -27.69
C GLU A 262 12.74 -2.00 -26.32
N GLU A 263 13.02 -0.70 -26.12
CA GLU A 263 13.47 -0.14 -24.84
C GLU A 263 12.44 -0.42 -23.73
N THR A 264 11.16 -0.16 -23.98
CA THR A 264 10.09 -0.44 -23.02
C THR A 264 10.06 -1.93 -22.66
N TYR A 265 10.12 -2.82 -23.65
CA TYR A 265 10.15 -4.27 -23.42
C TYR A 265 11.35 -4.72 -22.57
N GLU A 266 12.55 -4.25 -22.89
CA GLU A 266 13.76 -4.60 -22.14
C GLU A 266 13.73 -4.07 -20.71
N ASN A 267 13.10 -2.92 -20.48
CA ASN A 267 12.89 -2.38 -19.13
C ASN A 267 11.97 -3.29 -18.31
N TYR A 268 10.79 -3.68 -18.83
CA TYR A 268 9.89 -4.62 -18.14
C TYR A 268 10.57 -5.96 -17.87
N LYS A 269 11.33 -6.47 -18.84
CA LYS A 269 12.03 -7.75 -18.71
C LYS A 269 13.12 -7.69 -17.64
N SER A 270 13.90 -6.61 -17.63
CA SER A 270 14.94 -6.38 -16.64
C SER A 270 14.37 -6.27 -15.23
N LEU A 271 13.26 -5.53 -15.06
CA LEU A 271 12.54 -5.44 -13.79
C LEU A 271 12.05 -6.81 -13.32
N TYR A 272 11.37 -7.57 -14.19
CA TYR A 272 10.91 -8.92 -13.88
C TYR A 272 12.07 -9.83 -13.45
N MET A 273 13.15 -9.87 -14.23
CA MET A 273 14.31 -10.72 -13.92
C MET A 273 14.95 -10.34 -12.58
N ALA A 274 15.10 -9.05 -12.30
CA ALA A 274 15.68 -8.58 -11.04
C ALA A 274 14.81 -8.98 -9.84
N ILE A 275 13.51 -8.71 -9.89
CA ILE A 275 12.57 -9.03 -8.79
C ILE A 275 12.42 -10.55 -8.62
N SER A 276 12.34 -11.32 -9.71
CA SER A 276 12.26 -12.79 -9.68
C SER A 276 13.52 -13.41 -9.06
N ASN A 277 14.70 -12.89 -9.39
CA ASN A 277 15.96 -13.33 -8.80
C ASN A 277 16.06 -12.97 -7.32
N ASP A 278 15.66 -11.75 -6.93
CA ASP A 278 15.60 -11.33 -5.52
C ASP A 278 14.67 -12.25 -4.71
N TYR A 279 13.46 -12.52 -5.22
CA TYR A 279 12.52 -13.44 -4.59
C TYR A 279 13.09 -14.86 -4.41
N LYS A 280 13.75 -15.40 -5.44
CA LYS A 280 14.43 -16.71 -5.36
C LYS A 280 15.58 -16.71 -4.36
N GLN A 281 16.36 -15.64 -4.31
CA GLN A 281 17.46 -15.49 -3.37
C GLN A 281 16.95 -15.43 -1.93
N ILE A 282 15.91 -14.63 -1.66
CA ILE A 282 15.28 -14.56 -0.34
C ILE A 282 14.75 -15.95 0.09
N LYS A 283 14.10 -16.69 -0.82
CA LYS A 283 13.63 -18.05 -0.53
C LYS A 283 14.78 -18.98 -0.13
N LYS A 284 15.89 -18.92 -0.87
CA LYS A 284 17.10 -19.69 -0.56
C LYS A 284 17.70 -19.27 0.79
N ASP A 285 17.77 -17.97 1.07
CA ASP A 285 18.30 -17.45 2.34
C ASP A 285 17.46 -17.92 3.53
N ILE A 286 16.13 -18.03 3.39
CA ILE A 286 15.24 -18.61 4.41
C ILE A 286 15.59 -20.10 4.65
N GLU A 287 15.81 -20.88 3.60
CA GLU A 287 16.20 -22.30 3.71
C GLU A 287 17.58 -22.46 4.37
N ASP A 288 18.54 -21.60 4.04
CA ASP A 288 19.88 -21.58 4.61
C ASP A 288 19.86 -21.21 6.11
N VAL A 289 19.10 -20.18 6.48
CA VAL A 289 18.90 -19.77 7.89
C VAL A 289 18.23 -20.87 8.68
N HIS A 290 17.17 -21.49 8.15
CA HIS A 290 16.49 -22.61 8.81
C HIS A 290 17.43 -23.82 9.02
N THR A 291 18.32 -24.09 8.07
CA THR A 291 19.35 -25.13 8.21
C THR A 291 20.38 -24.77 9.28
N SER A 292 20.77 -23.50 9.37
CA SER A 292 21.64 -22.96 10.43
C SER A 292 20.99 -23.10 11.82
N GLU A 293 19.72 -22.72 11.97
CA GLU A 293 18.95 -22.85 13.22
C GLU A 293 18.86 -24.31 13.70
N LYS A 294 18.67 -25.26 12.77
CA LYS A 294 18.67 -26.70 13.09
C LYS A 294 20.03 -27.16 13.62
N LYS A 295 21.13 -26.72 12.99
CA LYS A 295 22.49 -27.02 13.46
C LYS A 295 22.75 -26.42 14.83
N LEU A 296 22.44 -25.13 15.02
CA LEU A 296 22.57 -24.46 16.33
C LEU A 296 21.75 -25.18 17.41
N THR A 297 20.53 -25.59 17.12
CA THR A 297 19.69 -26.34 18.07
C THR A 297 20.32 -27.69 18.45
N LYS A 298 20.94 -28.38 17.48
CA LYS A 298 21.68 -29.62 17.74
C LYS A 298 22.91 -29.36 18.60
N ASP A 299 23.71 -28.34 18.26
CA ASP A 299 24.93 -27.99 18.98
C ASP A 299 24.64 -27.51 20.42
N ILE A 300 23.52 -26.83 20.64
CA ILE A 300 23.03 -26.44 21.97
C ILE A 300 22.70 -27.68 22.82
N ASN A 301 22.03 -28.67 22.22
CA ASN A 301 21.65 -29.91 22.90
C ASN A 301 22.86 -30.82 23.19
N GLU A 302 23.91 -30.75 22.37
CA GLU A 302 25.14 -31.52 22.53
C GLU A 302 26.17 -30.83 23.44
N SER A 303 26.04 -29.51 23.68
CA SER A 303 26.96 -28.76 24.54
C SER A 303 26.75 -29.06 26.02
N THR A 304 27.83 -29.43 26.70
CA THR A 304 27.90 -29.61 28.16
C THR A 304 28.40 -28.36 28.89
N ASP A 305 28.85 -27.35 28.14
CA ASP A 305 29.42 -26.09 28.64
C ASP A 305 28.35 -24.98 28.60
N ARG A 306 28.10 -24.37 29.77
CA ARG A 306 27.04 -23.38 29.96
C ARG A 306 27.34 -22.07 29.22
N GLU A 307 28.59 -21.60 29.19
CA GLU A 307 28.95 -20.35 28.51
C GLU A 307 28.83 -20.49 26.99
N LYS A 308 29.21 -21.65 26.44
CA LYS A 308 29.03 -21.95 25.00
C LYS A 308 27.56 -22.10 24.64
N SER A 309 26.77 -22.73 25.51
CA SER A 309 25.33 -22.84 25.31
C SER A 309 24.65 -21.46 25.29
N ASP A 310 25.03 -20.56 26.18
CA ASP A 310 24.51 -19.19 26.21
C ASP A 310 24.88 -18.40 24.94
N GLN A 311 26.12 -18.52 24.45
CA GLN A 311 26.55 -17.90 23.18
C GLN A 311 25.80 -18.47 21.97
N LEU A 312 25.59 -19.78 21.91
CA LEU A 312 24.82 -20.42 20.84
C LEU A 312 23.34 -20.02 20.87
N ASN A 313 22.77 -19.84 22.06
CA ASN A 313 21.41 -19.32 22.22
C ASN A 313 21.29 -17.87 21.73
N GLU A 314 22.30 -17.03 21.95
CA GLU A 314 22.32 -15.66 21.39
C GLU A 314 22.41 -15.67 19.87
N LEU A 315 23.26 -16.52 19.29
CA LEU A 315 23.35 -16.69 17.83
C LEU A 315 22.03 -17.21 17.24
N LYS A 316 21.39 -18.17 17.92
CA LYS A 316 20.08 -18.69 17.52
C LYS A 316 19.02 -17.59 17.50
N LYS A 317 18.96 -16.73 18.53
CA LYS A 317 18.03 -15.58 18.55
C LYS A 317 18.29 -14.62 17.37
N LYS A 318 19.55 -14.36 17.03
CA LYS A 318 19.90 -13.52 15.88
C LYS A 318 19.45 -14.15 14.55
N GLU A 319 19.62 -15.45 14.39
CA GLU A 319 19.11 -16.18 13.21
C GLU A 319 17.58 -16.19 13.16
N GLU A 320 16.89 -16.34 14.30
CA GLU A 320 15.42 -16.26 14.37
C GLU A 320 14.89 -14.87 13.97
N GLU A 321 15.56 -13.79 14.41
CA GLU A 321 15.24 -12.42 14.00
C GLU A 321 15.50 -12.20 12.52
N LYS A 322 16.65 -12.68 12.01
CA LYS A 322 16.98 -12.63 10.59
C LYS A 322 15.93 -13.36 9.75
N ARG A 323 15.48 -14.54 10.19
CA ARG A 323 14.42 -15.31 9.53
C ARG A 323 13.11 -14.53 9.46
N LYS A 324 12.70 -13.90 10.56
CA LYS A 324 11.50 -13.04 10.60
C LYS A 324 11.59 -11.88 9.62
N ASN A 325 12.77 -11.25 9.49
CA ASN A 325 12.97 -10.17 8.53
C ASN A 325 12.92 -10.68 7.08
N LEU A 326 13.56 -11.82 6.79
CA LEU A 326 13.50 -12.45 5.46
C LEU A 326 12.06 -12.82 5.05
N PHE A 327 11.20 -13.24 5.97
CA PHE A 327 9.78 -13.46 5.67
C PHE A 327 9.05 -12.17 5.27
N LYS A 328 9.33 -11.05 5.94
CA LYS A 328 8.78 -9.75 5.55
C LYS A 328 9.29 -9.33 4.17
N ASP A 329 10.58 -9.50 3.93
CA ASP A 329 11.21 -9.17 2.64
C ASP A 329 10.65 -10.05 1.52
N LYS A 330 10.40 -11.34 1.78
CA LYS A 330 9.74 -12.26 0.84
C LYS A 330 8.34 -11.77 0.49
N LYS A 331 7.57 -11.28 1.47
CA LYS A 331 6.23 -10.72 1.24
C LYS A 331 6.28 -9.47 0.36
N GLN A 332 7.23 -8.57 0.62
CA GLN A 332 7.44 -7.37 -0.20
C GLN A 332 7.86 -7.72 -1.63
N ALA A 333 8.84 -8.62 -1.80
CA ALA A 333 9.29 -9.08 -3.11
C ALA A 333 8.17 -9.79 -3.87
N LYS A 334 7.32 -10.58 -3.19
CA LYS A 334 6.15 -11.22 -3.81
C LYS A 334 5.12 -10.20 -4.28
N ALA A 335 4.85 -9.16 -3.49
CA ALA A 335 3.92 -8.09 -3.89
C ALA A 335 4.43 -7.36 -5.14
N LEU A 336 5.71 -7.00 -5.18
CA LEU A 336 6.34 -6.43 -6.38
C LEU A 336 6.31 -7.39 -7.57
N LEU A 337 6.54 -8.69 -7.33
CA LEU A 337 6.54 -9.69 -8.40
C LEU A 337 5.17 -9.84 -9.06
N GLN A 338 4.07 -9.66 -8.31
CA GLN A 338 2.71 -9.75 -8.87
C GLN A 338 2.49 -8.77 -10.03
N ASP A 339 3.07 -7.56 -9.94
CA ASP A 339 2.95 -6.53 -10.98
C ASP A 339 3.68 -6.92 -12.27
N PHE A 340 4.68 -7.80 -12.21
CA PHE A 340 5.52 -8.18 -13.35
C PHE A 340 5.45 -9.67 -13.72
N ILE A 341 4.64 -10.47 -13.01
CA ILE A 341 4.59 -11.93 -13.17
C ILE A 341 4.21 -12.36 -14.59
N PHE A 342 3.47 -11.52 -15.30
CA PHE A 342 3.08 -11.78 -16.68
C PHE A 342 4.27 -11.92 -17.64
N MET A 343 5.43 -11.35 -17.30
CA MET A 343 6.65 -11.43 -18.11
C MET A 343 7.30 -12.82 -18.09
N ASP A 344 6.92 -13.73 -17.19
CA ASP A 344 7.53 -15.06 -17.07
C ASP A 344 7.44 -15.88 -18.36
N ASN A 345 6.32 -15.76 -19.07
CA ASN A 345 6.04 -16.51 -20.31
C ASN A 345 6.30 -15.68 -21.58
N ILE A 346 6.94 -14.52 -21.48
CA ILE A 346 7.15 -13.59 -22.59
C ILE A 346 8.65 -13.51 -22.89
N ASN A 347 9.05 -14.15 -23.99
CA ASN A 347 10.45 -14.32 -24.36
C ASN A 347 10.91 -13.39 -25.49
N SER A 348 9.96 -12.82 -26.25
CA SER A 348 10.25 -11.93 -27.37
C SER A 348 9.40 -10.66 -27.37
N PHE A 349 9.91 -9.62 -28.05
CA PHE A 349 9.19 -8.37 -28.28
C PHE A 349 7.83 -8.59 -28.97
N GLU A 350 7.77 -9.48 -29.96
CA GLU A 350 6.53 -9.82 -30.67
C GLU A 350 5.52 -10.54 -29.77
N GLU A 351 5.98 -11.46 -28.91
CA GLU A 351 5.13 -12.08 -27.89
C GLU A 351 4.54 -11.05 -26.93
N TYR A 352 5.34 -10.06 -26.51
CA TYR A 352 4.84 -9.00 -25.65
C TYR A 352 3.78 -8.15 -26.36
N LYS A 353 4.01 -7.83 -27.63
CA LYS A 353 3.04 -7.13 -28.48
C LYS A 353 1.72 -7.91 -28.60
N HIS A 354 1.79 -9.24 -28.72
CA HIS A 354 0.62 -10.11 -28.70
C HIS A 354 -0.06 -10.18 -27.33
N TYR A 355 0.71 -10.16 -26.24
CA TYR A 355 0.19 -10.14 -24.88
C TYR A 355 -0.64 -8.89 -24.59
N ILE A 356 -0.15 -7.71 -24.97
CA ILE A 356 -0.87 -6.42 -24.84
C ILE A 356 -2.23 -6.46 -25.56
N ARG A 357 -2.30 -7.19 -26.68
CA ARG A 357 -3.53 -7.39 -27.46
C ARG A 357 -4.54 -8.31 -26.79
N SER A 358 -4.15 -9.04 -25.75
CA SER A 358 -5.03 -9.96 -25.02
C SER A 358 -5.61 -9.31 -23.76
N SER A 359 -6.75 -9.80 -23.29
CA SER A 359 -7.39 -9.38 -22.02
C SER A 359 -6.57 -9.72 -20.77
N ARG A 360 -5.47 -10.48 -20.91
CA ARG A 360 -4.54 -10.78 -19.81
C ARG A 360 -3.68 -9.57 -19.45
N PHE A 361 -3.46 -8.64 -20.38
CA PHE A 361 -2.71 -7.42 -20.09
C PHE A 361 -3.60 -6.41 -19.36
N TRP A 362 -3.15 -5.98 -18.20
CA TRP A 362 -3.78 -4.95 -17.38
C TRP A 362 -3.12 -3.60 -17.65
N GLY A 363 -3.94 -2.57 -17.81
CA GLY A 363 -3.45 -1.23 -18.14
C GLY A 363 -2.72 -0.57 -16.97
N ASP A 364 -1.41 -0.49 -17.06
CA ASP A 364 -0.53 0.18 -16.10
C ASP A 364 -0.25 1.65 -16.44
N THR A 365 0.69 2.28 -15.73
CA THR A 365 1.08 3.68 -15.94
C THR A 365 1.57 3.96 -17.36
N TRP A 366 2.28 3.02 -17.98
CA TRP A 366 2.72 3.15 -19.37
C TRP A 366 1.53 3.12 -20.33
N ALA A 367 0.59 2.19 -20.13
CA ALA A 367 -0.63 2.11 -20.95
C ALA A 367 -1.46 3.39 -20.86
N LEU A 368 -1.64 3.94 -19.64
CA LEU A 368 -2.30 5.24 -19.43
C LEU A 368 -1.64 6.35 -20.24
N SER A 369 -0.34 6.56 -20.06
CA SER A 369 0.40 7.64 -20.74
C SER A 369 0.41 7.50 -22.26
N SER A 370 0.45 6.26 -22.77
CA SER A 370 0.43 5.97 -24.20
C SER A 370 -0.96 6.22 -24.79
N LEU A 371 -2.02 5.78 -24.11
CA LEU A 371 -3.41 6.01 -24.55
C LEU A 371 -3.78 7.51 -24.52
N GLU A 372 -3.29 8.28 -23.55
CA GLU A 372 -3.45 9.73 -23.52
C GLU A 372 -2.91 10.40 -24.79
N LYS A 373 -1.76 9.95 -25.29
CA LYS A 373 -1.13 10.45 -26.52
C LYS A 373 -1.87 9.98 -27.78
N ILE A 374 -2.14 8.67 -27.89
CA ILE A 374 -2.80 8.05 -29.05
C ILE A 374 -4.16 8.69 -29.31
N LEU A 375 -4.94 8.93 -28.24
CA LEU A 375 -6.31 9.43 -28.34
C LEU A 375 -6.40 10.96 -28.21
N ASN A 376 -5.29 11.64 -27.96
CA ASN A 376 -5.20 13.06 -27.62
C ASN A 376 -6.19 13.46 -26.49
N ILE A 377 -6.17 12.71 -25.39
CA ILE A 377 -7.02 12.94 -24.21
C ILE A 377 -6.19 13.03 -22.94
N LYS A 378 -6.77 13.57 -21.87
CA LYS A 378 -6.21 13.48 -20.52
C LYS A 378 -7.09 12.65 -19.60
N ILE A 379 -6.51 11.62 -18.98
CA ILE A 379 -7.18 10.75 -18.02
C ILE A 379 -6.83 11.24 -16.61
N MET A 380 -7.85 11.70 -15.88
CA MET A 380 -7.73 12.15 -14.49
C MET A 380 -8.06 10.98 -13.57
N VAL A 381 -7.05 10.37 -12.96
CA VAL A 381 -7.21 9.17 -12.13
C VAL A 381 -7.39 9.56 -10.66
N LEU A 382 -8.48 9.09 -10.07
CA LEU A 382 -8.79 9.27 -8.66
C LEU A 382 -8.70 7.92 -7.92
N SER A 383 -7.85 7.83 -6.90
CA SER A 383 -7.69 6.64 -6.06
C SER A 383 -8.84 6.52 -5.07
N GLU A 384 -9.67 5.50 -5.25
CA GLU A 384 -10.77 5.14 -4.35
C GLU A 384 -10.23 4.55 -3.04
N GLU A 385 -9.16 3.75 -3.11
CA GLU A 385 -8.51 3.12 -1.93
C GLU A 385 -7.93 4.12 -0.93
N SER A 386 -7.68 5.35 -1.37
CA SER A 386 -7.17 6.44 -0.54
C SER A 386 -8.28 7.14 0.25
N TYR A 387 -9.55 6.99 -0.14
CA TYR A 387 -10.68 7.56 0.58
C TYR A 387 -11.20 6.56 1.65
N PRO A 388 -11.58 7.01 2.87
CA PRO A 388 -11.63 8.39 3.36
C PRO A 388 -10.37 8.87 4.08
N ASP A 389 -9.41 7.98 4.33
CA ASP A 389 -8.33 8.22 5.31
C ASP A 389 -7.22 9.14 4.78
N HIS A 390 -6.89 9.01 3.49
CA HIS A 390 -5.79 9.69 2.82
C HIS A 390 -6.33 10.59 1.69
N LEU A 391 -7.10 11.61 2.05
CA LEU A 391 -7.71 12.56 1.10
C LEU A 391 -6.67 13.25 0.19
N ASP A 392 -5.45 13.37 0.69
CA ASP A 392 -4.33 13.94 -0.04
C ASP A 392 -3.80 13.03 -1.16
N ASP A 393 -4.08 11.72 -1.10
CA ASP A 393 -3.60 10.73 -2.05
C ASP A 393 -4.61 10.34 -3.13
N ILE A 394 -5.81 10.95 -3.08
CA ILE A 394 -6.89 10.66 -4.04
C ILE A 394 -6.49 11.05 -5.46
N MET A 395 -5.89 12.22 -5.69
CA MET A 395 -5.51 12.64 -7.04
C MET A 395 -4.18 12.01 -7.45
N GLN A 396 -4.20 11.12 -8.44
CA GLN A 396 -3.00 10.53 -9.01
C GLN A 396 -2.52 11.37 -10.20
N CYS A 397 -1.39 12.05 -10.02
CA CYS A 397 -0.88 13.02 -10.99
C CYS A 397 -0.18 12.41 -12.22
N GLY A 398 0.04 11.09 -12.21
CA GLY A 398 0.79 10.35 -13.23
C GLY A 398 2.30 10.60 -13.17
N GLN A 399 3.08 9.67 -13.71
CA GLN A 399 4.54 9.81 -13.86
C GLN A 399 4.88 10.30 -15.28
N ILE A 400 5.98 11.03 -15.42
CA ILE A 400 6.57 11.35 -16.72
C ILE A 400 7.44 10.16 -17.10
N ASN A 401 7.15 9.51 -18.22
CA ASN A 401 8.10 8.55 -18.79
C ASN A 401 9.25 9.32 -19.45
N ASP A 402 10.48 8.83 -19.37
CA ASP A 402 11.67 9.54 -19.87
C ASP A 402 11.59 9.96 -21.36
N GLN A 403 10.74 9.28 -22.14
CA GLN A 403 10.45 9.62 -23.54
C GLN A 403 9.65 10.94 -23.71
N ASP A 404 9.03 11.47 -22.65
CA ASP A 404 8.22 12.69 -22.65
C ASP A 404 9.02 13.98 -22.39
N VAL A 405 10.30 13.85 -22.07
CA VAL A 405 11.20 14.99 -21.80
C VAL A 405 11.36 15.91 -23.02
N GLY A 406 11.00 15.44 -24.23
CA GLY A 406 11.01 16.23 -25.47
C GLY A 406 9.71 16.95 -25.84
N LEU A 407 8.57 16.64 -25.21
CA LEU A 407 7.28 17.23 -25.56
C LEU A 407 7.14 18.61 -24.92
N LYS A 408 7.36 19.67 -25.72
CA LYS A 408 7.22 21.05 -25.22
C LYS A 408 5.78 21.45 -24.88
N LYS A 409 4.77 20.78 -25.46
CA LYS A 409 3.33 21.11 -25.28
C LYS A 409 2.46 19.87 -25.51
N PHE A 410 1.51 19.63 -24.60
CA PHE A 410 0.44 18.64 -24.75
C PHE A 410 -0.91 19.38 -24.68
N GLN A 411 -1.79 19.16 -25.66
CA GLN A 411 -3.08 19.85 -25.75
C GLN A 411 -4.19 18.83 -26.00
N PRO A 412 -4.73 18.22 -24.93
CA PRO A 412 -5.77 17.21 -25.06
C PRO A 412 -7.09 17.85 -25.54
N ASP A 413 -7.78 17.16 -26.44
CA ASP A 413 -9.09 17.57 -26.94
C ASP A 413 -10.20 17.28 -25.92
N TYR A 414 -10.05 16.18 -25.19
CA TYR A 414 -11.01 15.72 -24.19
C TYR A 414 -10.32 15.32 -22.90
N TYR A 415 -11.06 15.44 -21.80
CA TYR A 415 -10.68 15.03 -20.47
C TYR A 415 -11.70 14.02 -19.96
N MET A 416 -11.24 13.01 -19.24
CA MET A 416 -12.10 12.04 -18.56
C MET A 416 -11.64 11.83 -17.12
N VAL A 417 -12.55 11.46 -16.25
CA VAL A 417 -12.25 11.15 -14.84
C VAL A 417 -12.50 9.67 -14.61
N VAL A 418 -11.56 8.98 -13.97
CA VAL A 418 -11.69 7.56 -13.63
C VAL A 418 -11.45 7.33 -12.15
N SER A 419 -12.23 6.42 -11.56
CA SER A 419 -11.98 5.86 -10.23
C SER A 419 -11.05 4.67 -10.38
N TYR A 420 -10.04 4.57 -9.52
CA TYR A 420 -9.12 3.44 -9.47
C TYR A 420 -9.14 2.80 -8.09
N THR A 421 -9.50 1.51 -8.04
CA THR A 421 -9.60 0.72 -6.81
C THR A 421 -8.35 -0.11 -6.52
N GLY A 422 -7.20 0.21 -7.14
CA GLY A 422 -5.96 -0.59 -7.04
C GLY A 422 -5.88 -1.73 -8.05
N ASN A 423 -7.01 -2.25 -8.52
CA ASN A 423 -7.06 -3.36 -9.48
C ASN A 423 -8.15 -3.20 -10.55
N HIS A 424 -8.89 -2.09 -10.55
CA HIS A 424 -9.99 -1.87 -11.48
C HIS A 424 -10.22 -0.39 -11.73
N TYR A 425 -10.50 -0.05 -12.98
CA TYR A 425 -10.84 1.31 -13.40
C TYR A 425 -12.34 1.43 -13.64
N LYS A 426 -12.98 2.42 -13.04
CA LYS A 426 -14.40 2.77 -13.26
C LYS A 426 -14.50 4.18 -13.82
N LEU A 427 -15.50 4.44 -14.66
CA LEU A 427 -15.68 5.75 -15.27
C LEU A 427 -16.48 6.66 -14.33
N ILE A 428 -15.96 7.86 -14.06
CA ILE A 428 -16.68 8.87 -13.27
C ILE A 428 -17.38 9.85 -14.22
N THR A 429 -18.66 10.08 -13.99
CA THR A 429 -19.46 11.06 -14.74
C THR A 429 -19.82 12.26 -13.90
N TYR A 430 -20.09 13.38 -14.57
CA TYR A 430 -20.57 14.61 -13.95
C TYR A 430 -21.71 15.19 -14.78
N LYS A 431 -22.89 15.38 -14.17
CA LYS A 431 -24.12 15.82 -14.87
C LYS A 431 -24.40 14.98 -16.12
N ASP A 432 -24.31 13.66 -15.96
CA ASP A 432 -24.46 12.62 -17.01
C ASP A 432 -23.44 12.68 -18.16
N LYS A 433 -22.43 13.57 -18.09
CA LYS A 433 -21.31 13.59 -19.06
C LYS A 433 -20.16 12.72 -18.61
N THR A 434 -19.58 12.03 -19.60
CA THR A 434 -18.42 11.14 -19.47
C THR A 434 -17.12 11.76 -19.97
N LEU A 435 -17.21 12.63 -20.99
CA LEU A 435 -16.08 13.37 -21.58
C LEU A 435 -16.32 14.87 -21.44
N PHE A 436 -15.24 15.57 -21.12
CA PHE A 436 -15.25 17.00 -20.83
C PHE A 436 -14.28 17.71 -21.75
N SER A 437 -14.65 18.88 -22.27
CA SER A 437 -13.66 19.89 -22.64
C SER A 437 -13.09 20.53 -21.38
N PHE A 438 -11.95 21.23 -21.48
CA PHE A 438 -11.32 21.87 -20.31
C PHE A 438 -12.28 22.77 -19.51
N LYS A 439 -13.18 23.49 -20.20
CA LYS A 439 -14.17 24.37 -19.57
C LYS A 439 -15.15 23.61 -18.69
N GLU A 440 -15.52 22.39 -19.12
CA GLU A 440 -16.55 21.55 -18.50
C GLU A 440 -16.04 20.72 -17.32
N ILE A 441 -14.72 20.66 -17.10
CA ILE A 441 -14.16 19.99 -15.93
C ILE A 441 -14.70 20.69 -14.66
N PRO A 442 -15.25 19.93 -13.68
CA PRO A 442 -15.73 20.50 -12.43
C PRO A 442 -14.67 21.34 -11.72
N TYR A 443 -15.08 22.45 -11.11
CA TYR A 443 -14.16 23.39 -10.46
C TYR A 443 -13.28 22.71 -9.40
N ASP A 444 -13.88 21.85 -8.55
CA ASP A 444 -13.15 21.15 -7.49
C ASP A 444 -12.04 20.24 -8.02
N ILE A 445 -12.29 19.56 -9.14
CA ILE A 445 -11.28 18.70 -9.79
C ILE A 445 -10.15 19.56 -10.37
N LYS A 446 -10.46 20.70 -11.01
CA LYS A 446 -9.43 21.65 -11.47
C LYS A 446 -8.56 22.15 -10.31
N MET A 447 -9.19 22.49 -9.18
CA MET A 447 -8.48 22.94 -7.98
C MET A 447 -7.63 21.84 -7.36
N MET A 448 -8.10 20.59 -7.34
CA MET A 448 -7.29 19.45 -6.91
C MET A 448 -6.05 19.29 -7.78
N ILE A 449 -6.18 19.40 -9.11
CA ILE A 449 -5.04 19.29 -10.04
C ILE A 449 -4.04 20.43 -9.81
N ILE A 450 -4.49 21.67 -9.65
CA ILE A 450 -3.60 22.79 -9.33
C ILE A 450 -2.86 22.51 -8.01
N ASN A 451 -3.61 22.15 -6.97
CA ASN A 451 -3.07 22.00 -5.63
C ASN A 451 -2.28 20.71 -5.40
N LYS A 452 -2.31 19.73 -6.32
CA LYS A 452 -1.62 18.44 -6.16
C LYS A 452 -0.60 18.18 -7.25
N CYS A 453 -1.00 18.40 -8.50
CA CYS A 453 -0.21 17.99 -9.66
C CYS A 453 0.63 19.12 -10.23
N LEU A 454 0.32 20.38 -9.92
CA LEU A 454 1.03 21.56 -10.43
C LEU A 454 1.83 22.29 -9.36
N GLU A 455 2.00 21.71 -8.16
CA GLU A 455 2.78 22.31 -7.07
C GLU A 455 4.22 22.61 -7.49
N LYS A 456 4.87 21.72 -8.26
CA LYS A 456 6.26 21.86 -8.75
C LYS A 456 6.36 22.21 -10.23
N ASN A 457 5.29 22.69 -10.86
CA ASN A 457 5.27 22.90 -12.33
C ASN A 457 5.91 21.72 -13.09
N ALA A 458 5.59 20.50 -12.66
CA ALA A 458 6.18 19.25 -13.11
C ALA A 458 5.05 18.25 -13.36
N GLY A 459 5.35 17.13 -14.02
CA GLY A 459 4.33 16.17 -14.43
C GLY A 459 3.63 16.53 -15.74
N LEU A 460 2.83 15.60 -16.25
CA LEU A 460 2.12 15.74 -17.54
C LEU A 460 1.12 16.91 -17.54
N TYR A 461 0.53 17.23 -16.38
CA TYR A 461 -0.40 18.36 -16.24
C TYR A 461 0.28 19.72 -16.52
N TYR A 462 1.58 19.85 -16.22
CA TYR A 462 2.31 21.08 -16.53
C TYR A 462 2.50 21.29 -18.04
N LEU A 463 2.46 20.24 -18.85
CA LEU A 463 2.55 20.38 -20.30
C LEU A 463 1.26 20.97 -20.92
N ILE A 464 0.15 20.95 -20.17
CA ILE A 464 -1.17 21.40 -20.60
C ILE A 464 -1.33 22.90 -20.35
N GLN A 465 -1.40 23.68 -21.43
CA GLN A 465 -1.46 25.15 -21.37
C GLN A 465 -2.73 25.68 -20.71
N ASP A 466 -3.85 24.95 -20.80
CA ASP A 466 -5.12 25.40 -20.23
C ASP A 466 -5.06 25.46 -18.70
N PHE A 467 -4.36 24.52 -18.06
CA PHE A 467 -4.12 24.57 -16.62
C PHE A 467 -3.20 25.72 -16.22
N LYS A 468 -2.16 26.04 -17.02
CA LYS A 468 -1.31 27.22 -16.77
C LYS A 468 -2.11 28.51 -16.81
N LYS A 469 -2.92 28.70 -17.87
CA LYS A 469 -3.81 29.87 -18.00
C LYS A 469 -4.84 29.92 -16.88
N PHE A 470 -5.34 28.77 -16.42
CA PHE A 470 -6.27 28.74 -15.29
C PHE A 470 -5.59 29.17 -13.99
N LYS A 471 -4.35 28.74 -13.73
CA LYS A 471 -3.53 29.21 -12.61
C LYS A 471 -3.32 30.73 -12.64
N GLU A 472 -2.98 31.28 -13.81
CA GLU A 472 -2.85 32.75 -14.01
C GLU A 472 -4.17 33.49 -13.75
N ARG A 473 -5.31 32.97 -14.24
CA ARG A 473 -6.65 33.55 -13.99
C ARG A 473 -7.00 33.59 -12.50
N MET A 474 -6.49 32.64 -11.72
CA MET A 474 -6.66 32.58 -10.27
C MET A 474 -5.71 33.50 -9.50
N GLY A 475 -4.86 34.27 -10.20
CA GLY A 475 -3.90 35.18 -9.57
C GLY A 475 -2.71 34.47 -8.93
N MET A 476 -2.47 33.20 -9.26
CA MET A 476 -1.29 32.44 -8.84
C MET A 476 -0.18 32.63 -9.89
N ASP A 477 1.09 32.65 -9.46
CA ASP A 477 2.19 32.86 -10.39
C ASP A 477 2.37 31.62 -11.29
N PRO A 478 2.32 31.74 -12.63
CA PRO A 478 2.50 30.62 -13.55
C PRO A 478 3.85 29.92 -13.38
N GLU A 479 4.87 30.59 -12.87
CA GLU A 479 6.21 30.05 -12.62
C GLU A 479 6.40 29.54 -11.17
N GLU A 480 5.44 29.75 -10.27
CA GLU A 480 5.42 29.16 -8.91
C GLU A 480 5.49 27.63 -9.02
N GLY A 481 6.56 27.01 -8.54
CA GLY A 481 6.85 25.59 -8.73
C GLY A 481 8.00 25.28 -9.67
N LYS A 482 8.48 26.22 -10.50
CA LYS A 482 9.60 25.93 -11.43
C LYS A 482 10.78 25.42 -10.63
N LYS A 483 11.32 24.25 -11.00
CA LYS A 483 12.54 23.69 -10.37
C LYS A 483 13.62 24.78 -10.36
N ILE A 484 13.88 25.34 -9.18
CA ILE A 484 15.04 26.19 -8.97
C ILE A 484 16.24 25.24 -9.01
N GLU A 485 17.26 25.57 -9.80
CA GLU A 485 18.51 24.81 -9.93
C GLU A 485 19.38 24.85 -8.64
N ASP A 486 18.75 24.87 -7.45
CA ASP A 486 19.45 24.96 -6.16
C ASP A 486 20.11 23.62 -5.74
N ASP A 487 19.89 22.54 -6.49
CA ASP A 487 20.50 21.22 -6.23
C ASP A 487 22.03 21.21 -6.42
N VAL A 488 22.67 22.30 -6.86
CA VAL A 488 24.14 22.38 -6.95
C VAL A 488 24.79 22.48 -5.57
N ILE A 489 24.11 23.02 -4.56
CA ILE A 489 24.71 23.36 -3.24
C ILE A 489 24.70 22.18 -2.26
N HIS A 490 23.84 21.16 -2.46
CA HIS A 490 23.61 20.10 -1.46
C HIS A 490 23.92 18.67 -1.92
N LYS A 491 24.73 18.49 -2.97
CA LYS A 491 25.10 17.14 -3.50
C LYS A 491 25.66 16.19 -2.44
N ASP A 492 26.26 16.71 -1.36
CA ASP A 492 26.85 15.91 -0.28
C ASP A 492 25.87 15.56 0.86
N LEU A 493 24.62 16.03 0.81
CA LEU A 493 23.61 15.82 1.87
C LEU A 493 22.62 14.68 1.56
N TYR A 494 22.23 14.54 0.28
CA TYR A 494 21.26 13.54 -0.16
C TYR A 494 21.47 13.15 -1.63
N ASN A 495 20.99 11.96 -2.00
CA ASN A 495 20.80 11.56 -3.38
C ASN A 495 19.49 12.17 -3.92
N LYS A 496 19.57 12.93 -5.01
CA LYS A 496 18.40 13.58 -5.64
C LYS A 496 17.46 12.61 -6.35
N ASP A 497 17.97 11.42 -6.72
CA ASP A 497 17.22 10.41 -7.47
C ASP A 497 16.30 9.59 -6.56
N ILE A 498 16.47 9.73 -5.23
CA ILE A 498 15.67 9.07 -4.20
C ILE A 498 14.96 10.16 -3.40
N VAL A 499 13.64 10.26 -3.55
CA VAL A 499 12.82 11.28 -2.88
C VAL A 499 11.75 10.60 -2.05
N PHE A 500 11.75 10.87 -0.75
CA PHE A 500 10.70 10.46 0.19
C PHE A 500 9.88 11.66 0.62
N MET A 501 8.57 11.48 0.66
CA MET A 501 7.61 12.52 1.01
C MET A 501 6.85 12.10 2.26
N PHE A 502 6.79 13.00 3.24
CA PHE A 502 6.12 12.73 4.50
C PHE A 502 5.30 13.92 5.01
N HIS A 503 4.26 13.60 5.78
CA HIS A 503 3.39 14.52 6.51
C HIS A 503 2.59 13.76 7.58
N GLU A 504 1.89 14.50 8.44
CA GLU A 504 1.04 13.99 9.54
C GLU A 504 0.10 12.82 9.16
N LYS A 505 -0.40 12.82 7.92
CA LYS A 505 -1.42 11.88 7.39
C LYS A 505 -0.90 10.99 6.27
N SER A 506 0.41 10.84 6.14
CA SER A 506 0.99 10.03 5.05
C SER A 506 0.48 8.60 5.06
N ASN A 507 0.24 8.07 3.86
CA ASN A 507 -0.17 6.69 3.67
C ASN A 507 1.00 5.72 3.91
N ASN A 508 0.74 4.70 4.72
CA ASN A 508 1.71 3.66 5.07
C ASN A 508 1.68 2.45 4.12
N LYS A 509 0.70 2.36 3.22
CA LYS A 509 0.57 1.23 2.28
C LYS A 509 1.65 1.21 1.20
N PRO A 510 2.00 2.34 0.52
CA PRO A 510 2.99 2.32 -0.54
C PRO A 510 4.39 2.02 -0.01
N LEU A 511 5.15 1.20 -0.75
CA LEU A 511 6.57 0.99 -0.48
C LEU A 511 7.33 2.33 -0.58
N ALA A 512 8.47 2.42 0.11
CA ALA A 512 9.33 3.58 0.09
C ALA A 512 9.73 3.93 -1.35
N GLY A 513 9.57 5.20 -1.74
CA GLY A 513 9.90 5.72 -3.06
C GLY A 513 8.79 5.54 -4.10
N MET A 514 7.70 4.84 -3.75
CA MET A 514 6.53 4.59 -4.61
C MET A 514 5.27 5.33 -4.12
N GLY A 515 5.37 6.15 -3.06
CA GLY A 515 4.27 7.00 -2.60
C GLY A 515 4.00 8.19 -3.53
N ASN A 516 2.86 8.84 -3.34
CA ASN A 516 2.55 10.07 -4.07
C ASN A 516 3.59 11.17 -3.78
N GLY A 517 4.16 11.75 -4.83
CA GLY A 517 5.20 12.77 -4.72
C GLY A 517 6.59 12.23 -4.38
N GLU A 518 6.72 10.92 -4.24
CA GLU A 518 8.00 10.21 -4.11
C GLU A 518 8.56 9.81 -5.49
N SER A 519 9.85 9.53 -5.54
CA SER A 519 10.52 9.10 -6.76
C SER A 519 11.70 8.22 -6.40
N MET A 520 11.78 7.04 -7.00
CA MET A 520 12.91 6.12 -6.89
C MET A 520 12.86 5.10 -8.03
N ASP A 521 14.03 4.66 -8.49
CA ASP A 521 14.13 3.52 -9.40
C ASP A 521 13.79 2.22 -8.65
N ILE A 522 12.92 1.39 -9.23
CA ILE A 522 12.51 0.09 -8.67
C ILE A 522 13.74 -0.80 -8.45
N LEU A 523 14.73 -0.77 -9.34
CA LEU A 523 15.95 -1.55 -9.18
C LEU A 523 16.75 -1.10 -7.95
N GLN A 524 16.74 0.19 -7.62
CA GLN A 524 17.34 0.70 -6.39
C GLN A 524 16.51 0.30 -5.16
N ALA A 525 15.18 0.18 -5.29
CA ALA A 525 14.29 -0.23 -4.20
C ALA A 525 14.63 -1.63 -3.66
N ILE A 526 14.89 -2.56 -4.60
CA ILE A 526 15.09 -3.99 -4.32
C ILE A 526 16.54 -4.37 -4.03
N ASP A 527 17.49 -3.48 -4.33
CA ASP A 527 18.91 -3.70 -4.08
C ASP A 527 19.19 -4.04 -2.61
N SER A 528 19.97 -5.08 -2.35
CA SER A 528 20.23 -5.58 -1.00
C SER A 528 21.11 -4.64 -0.17
N GLU A 529 21.96 -3.82 -0.81
CA GLU A 529 22.87 -2.88 -0.15
C GLU A 529 22.31 -1.44 -0.16
N MET A 530 21.67 -1.04 -1.25
CA MET A 530 21.15 0.31 -1.47
C MET A 530 19.66 0.46 -1.19
N GLY A 531 18.89 -0.63 -1.19
CA GLY A 531 17.43 -0.61 -1.08
C GLY A 531 16.89 -0.28 0.31
N PHE A 532 15.55 -0.23 0.40
CA PHE A 532 14.84 0.34 1.54
C PHE A 532 13.93 -0.68 2.25
N LYS A 533 14.25 -1.98 2.14
CA LYS A 533 13.50 -3.08 2.78
C LYS A 533 13.36 -2.88 4.30
N GLU A 534 14.44 -2.47 4.96
CA GLU A 534 14.42 -2.12 6.40
C GLU A 534 13.42 -1.01 6.72
N LEU A 535 13.37 0.04 5.90
CA LEU A 535 12.45 1.16 6.08
C LEU A 535 11.00 0.71 5.89
N ASN A 536 10.75 -0.13 4.87
CA ASN A 536 9.42 -0.70 4.61
C ASN A 536 8.94 -1.64 5.72
N ASN A 537 9.86 -2.22 6.51
CA ASN A 537 9.53 -3.05 7.66
C ASN A 537 9.07 -2.24 8.89
N ILE A 538 9.22 -0.91 8.86
CA ILE A 538 8.80 0.01 9.92
C ILE A 538 7.41 0.57 9.60
N SER A 539 6.42 0.24 10.43
CA SER A 539 5.07 0.82 10.29
C SER A 539 5.09 2.34 10.48
N ASP A 540 4.34 3.02 9.64
CA ASP A 540 4.10 4.46 9.65
C ASP A 540 5.39 5.29 9.58
N TRP A 541 6.44 4.77 8.95
CA TRP A 541 7.75 5.40 8.92
C TRP A 541 7.69 6.84 8.37
N ARG A 542 6.85 7.12 7.37
CA ARG A 542 6.62 8.48 6.85
C ARG A 542 6.11 9.40 7.95
N ARG A 543 5.06 8.99 8.66
CA ARG A 543 4.46 9.78 9.74
C ARG A 543 5.44 9.96 10.89
N LYS A 544 6.24 8.94 11.23
CA LYS A 544 7.30 9.00 12.24
C LYS A 544 8.35 10.08 11.98
N LEU A 545 8.62 10.42 10.72
CA LEU A 545 9.54 11.51 10.37
C LEU A 545 8.95 12.89 10.66
N ASP A 546 7.62 13.04 10.60
CA ASP A 546 6.94 14.33 10.76
C ASP A 546 7.02 14.92 12.18
N ASP A 547 7.08 16.24 12.27
CA ASP A 547 7.17 16.98 13.54
C ASP A 547 5.92 16.85 14.41
N SER A 548 4.79 16.47 13.82
CA SER A 548 3.53 16.26 14.53
C SER A 548 3.45 14.90 15.22
N TYR A 549 4.29 13.93 14.82
CA TYR A 549 4.25 12.58 15.37
C TYR A 549 4.47 12.58 16.88
N GLU A 550 3.54 11.93 17.59
CA GLU A 550 3.55 11.86 19.04
C GLU A 550 4.61 10.85 19.50
N SER A 551 5.70 11.39 20.03
CA SER A 551 6.81 10.63 20.58
C SER A 551 7.41 11.46 21.70
N PRO A 552 7.02 11.20 22.94
CA PRO A 552 7.40 12.08 24.03
C PRO A 552 8.92 12.12 24.26
N PHE A 553 9.46 13.32 24.42
CA PHE A 553 10.88 13.54 24.73
C PHE A 553 11.04 14.66 25.76
N THR A 554 12.24 14.77 26.35
CA THR A 554 12.54 15.76 27.39
C THR A 554 13.53 16.80 26.87
N VAL A 555 13.16 18.08 26.97
CA VAL A 555 14.02 19.24 26.68
C VAL A 555 13.73 20.30 27.73
N ASP A 556 14.78 20.99 28.20
CA ASP A 556 14.70 22.01 29.26
C ASP A 556 14.10 21.51 30.58
N GLY A 557 14.21 20.20 30.86
CA GLY A 557 13.62 19.58 32.05
C GLY A 557 12.10 19.43 31.99
N LEU A 558 11.48 19.71 30.84
CA LEU A 558 10.04 19.54 30.59
C LEU A 558 9.81 18.41 29.59
N ARG A 559 8.69 17.70 29.75
CA ARG A 559 8.28 16.64 28.82
C ARG A 559 7.37 17.18 27.72
N TRP A 560 7.67 16.85 26.48
CA TRP A 560 6.95 17.34 25.29
C TRP A 560 6.35 16.17 24.53
N ASN A 561 5.14 16.33 23.99
CA ASN A 561 4.47 15.24 23.26
C ASN A 561 5.00 15.05 21.83
N SER A 562 5.35 16.14 21.14
CA SER A 562 5.94 16.10 19.81
C SER A 562 6.81 17.34 19.55
N VAL A 563 7.56 17.33 18.44
CA VAL A 563 8.41 18.45 18.01
C VAL A 563 7.56 19.69 17.77
N THR A 564 6.35 19.53 17.22
CA THR A 564 5.40 20.63 17.02
C THR A 564 5.00 21.28 18.34
N HIS A 565 4.73 20.50 19.39
CA HIS A 565 4.37 21.06 20.71
C HIS A 565 5.49 21.92 21.29
N TYR A 566 6.72 21.39 21.27
CA TYR A 566 7.90 22.14 21.72
C TYR A 566 8.12 23.41 20.88
N PHE A 567 8.10 23.30 19.55
CA PHE A 567 8.33 24.41 18.65
C PHE A 567 7.28 25.52 18.80
N MET A 568 6.01 25.15 18.96
CA MET A 568 4.94 26.14 19.17
C MET A 568 5.09 26.86 20.50
N GLY A 569 5.50 26.15 21.56
CA GLY A 569 5.77 26.75 22.87
C GLY A 569 7.02 27.62 22.88
N SER A 570 8.11 27.21 22.21
CA SER A 570 9.43 27.86 22.30
C SER A 570 9.42 29.32 21.80
N GLN A 571 8.40 29.68 21.02
CA GLN A 571 8.05 31.06 20.63
C GLN A 571 7.85 32.03 21.81
N PHE A 572 7.54 31.52 23.00
CA PHE A 572 7.22 32.33 24.19
C PHE A 572 8.24 32.14 25.33
N LYS A 573 9.30 31.36 25.08
CA LYS A 573 10.24 30.90 26.11
C LYS A 573 10.97 32.04 26.83
N LYS A 574 11.21 33.20 26.19
CA LYS A 574 11.84 34.37 26.84
C LYS A 574 10.82 35.33 27.44
N GLY A 575 9.79 35.72 26.69
CA GLY A 575 8.83 36.73 27.08
C GLY A 575 7.76 36.24 28.07
N PHE A 576 7.27 35.01 27.88
CA PHE A 576 6.19 34.44 28.70
C PHE A 576 6.48 32.98 29.11
N PRO A 577 7.45 32.74 30.01
CA PRO A 577 7.87 31.39 30.40
C PRO A 577 6.76 30.52 31.02
N ASP A 578 5.76 31.11 31.68
CA ASP A 578 4.63 30.36 32.23
C ASP A 578 3.70 29.86 31.13
N PHE A 579 3.47 30.67 30.09
CA PHE A 579 2.70 30.24 28.92
C PHE A 579 3.45 29.18 28.10
N TYR A 580 4.78 29.29 28.00
CA TYR A 580 5.62 28.24 27.40
C TYR A 580 5.41 26.86 28.05
N LYS A 581 5.34 26.81 29.38
CA LYS A 581 5.10 25.55 30.12
C LYS A 581 3.74 24.94 29.83
N GLU A 582 2.72 25.71 29.45
CA GLU A 582 1.41 25.17 29.09
C GLU A 582 1.49 24.23 27.87
N PHE A 583 2.49 24.36 27.01
CA PHE A 583 2.67 23.45 25.87
C PHE A 583 3.36 22.13 26.24
N SER A 584 3.90 22.01 27.45
CA SER A 584 4.52 20.78 27.93
C SER A 584 3.48 19.84 28.55
N LEU A 585 3.73 18.54 28.47
CA LEU A 585 2.89 17.50 29.07
C LEU A 585 2.77 17.64 30.59
N ASP A 586 3.76 18.27 31.23
CA ASP A 586 3.77 18.48 32.69
C ASP A 586 2.67 19.45 33.16
N SER A 587 2.16 20.28 32.26
CA SER A 587 1.08 21.22 32.56
C SER A 587 -0.32 20.61 32.53
N ASN A 588 -0.50 19.44 31.89
CA ASN A 588 -1.79 18.85 31.56
C ASN A 588 -2.76 19.81 30.85
N SER A 589 -2.24 20.82 30.14
CA SER A 589 -3.10 21.75 29.40
C SER A 589 -3.59 21.10 28.10
N GLU A 590 -4.68 21.62 27.54
CA GLU A 590 -5.16 21.17 26.23
C GLU A 590 -4.14 21.43 25.11
N PHE A 591 -3.24 22.41 25.28
CA PHE A 591 -2.17 22.71 24.32
C PHE A 591 -1.05 21.69 24.35
N SER A 592 -0.94 20.88 25.40
CA SER A 592 0.12 19.88 25.53
C SER A 592 -0.17 18.57 24.78
N THR A 593 -1.44 18.31 24.49
CA THR A 593 -1.91 17.07 23.84
C THR A 593 -2.58 17.30 22.48
N ASP A 594 -3.25 18.44 22.27
CA ASP A 594 -4.00 18.72 21.03
C ASP A 594 -3.18 19.61 20.08
N LEU A 595 -2.68 19.00 19.00
CA LEU A 595 -1.91 19.66 17.95
C LEU A 595 -2.64 20.84 17.30
N VAL A 596 -3.96 20.77 17.13
CA VAL A 596 -4.74 21.85 16.49
C VAL A 596 -4.80 23.05 17.41
N LYS A 597 -5.04 22.83 18.71
CA LYS A 597 -5.04 23.90 19.71
C LYS A 597 -3.64 24.47 19.91
N ALA A 598 -2.60 23.63 19.94
CA ALA A 598 -1.21 24.07 20.04
C ALA A 598 -0.81 24.98 18.85
N ARG A 599 -1.11 24.56 17.62
CA ARG A 599 -0.87 25.38 16.41
C ARG A 599 -1.65 26.69 16.44
N ALA A 600 -2.91 26.65 16.87
CA ALA A 600 -3.74 27.85 16.96
C ALA A 600 -3.25 28.83 18.04
N ALA A 601 -2.88 28.35 19.22
CA ALA A 601 -2.34 29.16 20.31
C ALA A 601 -0.95 29.74 19.99
N GLY A 602 -0.11 28.96 19.30
CA GLY A 602 1.20 29.37 18.80
C GLY A 602 1.16 30.28 17.57
N SER A 603 0.00 30.49 16.93
CA SER A 603 -0.12 31.33 15.75
C SER A 603 -0.03 32.83 16.08
N ASN A 604 0.18 33.66 15.05
CA ASN A 604 0.16 35.12 15.20
C ASN A 604 -1.17 35.63 15.77
N SER A 605 -2.30 35.04 15.38
CA SER A 605 -3.63 35.45 15.83
C SER A 605 -4.00 34.89 17.22
N GLY A 606 -3.41 33.77 17.64
CA GLY A 606 -3.76 33.10 18.90
C GLY A 606 -5.21 32.60 18.94
N LYS A 607 -5.87 32.48 17.78
CA LYS A 607 -7.31 32.18 17.65
C LYS A 607 -7.51 30.86 16.92
N LEU A 608 -8.48 30.08 17.38
CA LEU A 608 -9.02 28.94 16.65
C LEU A 608 -10.43 29.30 16.19
N LYS A 609 -10.60 29.54 14.88
CA LYS A 609 -11.82 30.16 14.33
C LYS A 609 -12.10 31.50 15.06
N ASP A 610 -13.24 31.63 15.73
CA ASP A 610 -13.62 32.83 16.49
C ASP A 610 -13.24 32.78 17.98
N LYS A 611 -12.72 31.65 18.47
CA LYS A 611 -12.37 31.48 19.88
C LYS A 611 -10.92 31.92 20.13
N LEU A 612 -10.73 32.89 21.02
CA LEU A 612 -9.42 33.30 21.51
C LEU A 612 -8.85 32.22 22.44
N LEU A 613 -7.72 31.61 22.07
CA LEU A 613 -7.02 30.60 22.87
C LEU A 613 -5.86 31.20 23.65
N ARG A 614 -5.19 32.21 23.08
CA ARG A 614 -4.09 32.95 23.72
C ARG A 614 -4.52 34.38 24.02
N ASN A 615 -4.27 34.88 25.22
CA ASN A 615 -4.51 36.28 25.58
C ASN A 615 -3.69 37.22 24.67
N GLU A 616 -4.28 38.32 24.20
CA GLU A 616 -3.64 39.29 23.30
C GLU A 616 -2.40 39.97 23.92
N SER A 617 -2.29 39.98 25.25
CA SER A 617 -1.10 40.45 25.95
C SER A 617 0.12 39.55 25.74
N ILE A 618 -0.09 38.26 25.46
CA ILE A 618 0.97 37.28 25.23
C ILE A 618 1.36 37.36 23.76
N LYS A 619 2.57 37.85 23.51
CA LYS A 619 3.14 38.02 22.18
C LYS A 619 4.30 37.06 21.97
N ILE A 620 4.51 36.68 20.71
CA ILE A 620 5.69 35.91 20.30
C ILE A 620 6.94 36.74 20.61
N ASP A 621 7.99 36.06 21.06
CA ASP A 621 9.28 36.67 21.34
C ASP A 621 9.78 37.42 20.09
N PRO A 622 10.15 38.71 20.17
CA PRO A 622 10.53 39.51 19.01
C PRO A 622 11.67 38.90 18.18
N ASP A 623 12.59 38.20 18.83
CA ASP A 623 13.77 37.58 18.22
C ASP A 623 13.52 36.20 17.59
N PHE A 624 12.33 35.61 17.74
CA PHE A 624 12.10 34.23 17.35
C PHE A 624 12.17 34.01 15.83
N TYR A 625 11.59 34.94 15.06
CA TYR A 625 11.59 34.93 13.59
C TYR A 625 12.56 35.94 12.97
N GLU A 626 13.49 36.49 13.77
CA GLU A 626 14.52 37.38 13.22
C GLU A 626 15.47 36.60 12.29
N ILE A 627 15.70 37.15 11.11
CA ILE A 627 16.60 36.57 10.10
C ILE A 627 18.04 36.91 10.54
N GLY A 628 18.79 35.89 10.93
CA GLY A 628 20.18 35.99 11.34
C GLY A 628 21.02 34.82 10.79
N VAL A 629 22.29 34.74 11.19
CA VAL A 629 23.19 33.64 10.79
C VAL A 629 22.71 32.29 11.35
N GLU A 630 22.14 32.32 12.56
CA GLU A 630 21.49 31.17 13.21
C GLU A 630 20.13 31.62 13.75
N PRO A 631 19.07 31.55 12.92
CA PRO A 631 17.76 31.98 13.36
C PRO A 631 17.23 31.07 14.47
N ARG A 632 16.66 31.68 15.52
CA ARG A 632 16.22 30.96 16.73
C ARG A 632 15.18 29.88 16.42
N TYR A 633 14.25 30.12 15.50
CA TYR A 633 13.25 29.11 15.14
C TYR A 633 13.89 27.82 14.59
N GLU A 634 14.96 27.89 13.79
CA GLU A 634 15.65 26.70 13.29
C GLU A 634 16.42 25.98 14.39
N LEU A 635 17.06 26.75 15.29
CA LEU A 635 17.78 26.20 16.43
C LEU A 635 16.84 25.44 17.38
N GLU A 636 15.71 26.03 17.75
CA GLU A 636 14.72 25.41 18.64
C GLU A 636 14.11 24.17 17.99
N ARG A 637 13.84 24.20 16.67
CA ARG A 637 13.41 23.00 15.94
C ARG A 637 14.50 21.93 15.94
N LYS A 638 15.76 22.29 15.71
CA LYS A 638 16.90 21.35 15.71
C LYS A 638 17.03 20.65 17.08
N ILE A 639 16.94 21.39 18.17
CA ILE A 639 16.99 20.84 19.54
C ILE A 639 15.89 19.80 19.75
N ALA A 640 14.66 20.12 19.34
CA ALA A 640 13.54 19.19 19.46
C ALA A 640 13.69 17.94 18.58
N LEU A 641 14.16 18.10 17.34
CA LEU A 641 14.44 16.98 16.45
C LEU A 641 15.54 16.07 17.03
N GLU A 642 16.64 16.67 17.50
CA GLU A 642 17.73 15.93 18.14
C GLU A 642 17.21 15.15 19.35
N ALA A 643 16.41 15.77 20.23
CA ALA A 643 15.80 15.10 21.37
C ALA A 643 14.85 13.96 20.94
N LYS A 644 13.98 14.20 19.95
CA LYS A 644 13.06 13.19 19.40
C LYS A 644 13.82 11.95 18.92
N PHE A 645 14.86 12.14 18.11
CA PHE A 645 15.58 11.02 17.48
C PHE A 645 16.67 10.41 18.36
N THR A 646 17.20 11.10 19.38
CA THR A 646 18.21 10.53 20.29
C THR A 646 17.59 9.80 21.49
N GLN A 647 16.44 10.26 21.97
CA GLN A 647 15.77 9.66 23.13
C GLN A 647 14.84 8.50 22.74
N ASN A 648 14.45 8.39 21.47
CA ASN A 648 13.60 7.32 20.94
C ASN A 648 14.36 6.48 19.90
N LEU A 649 14.84 5.31 20.31
CA LEU A 649 15.69 4.44 19.48
C LEU A 649 14.98 3.92 18.22
N ASP A 650 13.67 3.68 18.29
CA ASP A 650 12.87 3.25 17.15
C ASP A 650 12.77 4.34 16.07
N LEU A 651 12.65 5.61 16.49
CA LEU A 651 12.67 6.74 15.58
C LEU A 651 14.06 6.98 15.01
N LEU A 652 15.12 6.80 15.82
CA LEU A 652 16.49 6.84 15.34
C LEU A 652 16.70 5.86 14.20
N GLN A 653 16.30 4.60 14.42
CA GLN A 653 16.37 3.55 13.41
C GLN A 653 15.59 3.97 12.15
N THR A 654 14.37 4.51 12.33
CA THR A 654 13.55 5.00 11.21
C THR A 654 14.29 6.05 10.38
N LEU A 655 14.90 7.06 11.01
CA LEU A 655 15.65 8.10 10.32
C LEU A 655 16.88 7.56 9.61
N MET A 656 17.62 6.63 10.24
CA MET A 656 18.81 6.02 9.67
C MET A 656 18.49 5.11 8.48
N SER A 657 17.36 4.37 8.54
CA SER A 657 16.89 3.53 7.44
C SER A 657 16.44 4.33 6.20
N THR A 658 16.28 5.65 6.29
CA THR A 658 16.12 6.53 5.10
C THR A 658 17.42 6.75 4.30
N LYS A 659 18.56 6.23 4.79
CA LYS A 659 19.88 6.28 4.16
C LYS A 659 20.23 7.69 3.68
N ASN A 660 20.58 7.88 2.41
CA ASN A 660 20.88 9.18 1.80
C ASN A 660 19.69 9.74 0.99
N GLY A 661 18.48 9.22 1.14
CA GLY A 661 17.30 9.73 0.43
C GLY A 661 17.00 11.20 0.77
N LYS A 662 16.48 11.95 -0.21
CA LYS A 662 15.99 13.33 -0.04
C LYS A 662 14.66 13.29 0.72
N LEU A 663 14.62 13.94 1.88
CA LEU A 663 13.43 14.01 2.73
C LEU A 663 12.67 15.32 2.47
N VAL A 664 11.40 15.21 2.12
CA VAL A 664 10.56 16.35 1.74
C VAL A 664 9.25 16.32 2.52
N ASN A 665 8.90 17.44 3.16
CA ASN A 665 7.66 17.59 3.91
C ASN A 665 6.54 18.14 3.00
N PHE A 666 5.43 17.41 2.89
CA PHE A 666 4.28 17.83 2.08
C PHE A 666 3.49 18.94 2.79
N ARG A 667 3.14 20.00 2.03
CA ARG A 667 2.31 21.10 2.53
C ARG A 667 1.18 21.36 1.55
N ARG A 668 -0.07 21.20 2.00
CA ARG A 668 -1.24 21.34 1.14
C ARG A 668 -1.30 22.71 0.45
N GLY A 669 -1.34 22.69 -0.88
CA GLY A 669 -1.48 23.89 -1.72
C GLY A 669 -0.22 24.77 -1.78
N LYS A 670 0.94 24.24 -1.37
CA LYS A 670 2.24 24.91 -1.45
C LYS A 670 3.30 23.90 -1.90
N GLU A 671 4.43 24.39 -2.35
CA GLU A 671 5.55 23.51 -2.66
C GLU A 671 5.98 22.68 -1.44
N PRO A 672 6.18 21.36 -1.61
CA PRO A 672 6.77 20.51 -0.58
C PRO A 672 8.16 21.04 -0.21
N VAL A 673 8.42 21.16 1.10
CA VAL A 673 9.64 21.78 1.62
C VAL A 673 10.69 20.71 1.88
N VAL A 674 11.90 20.91 1.35
CA VAL A 674 13.04 20.03 1.63
C VAL A 674 13.42 20.18 3.11
N ASP A 675 13.42 19.09 3.86
CA ASP A 675 13.77 19.12 5.28
C ASP A 675 15.27 18.96 5.48
N GLU A 676 16.02 20.03 5.18
CA GLU A 676 17.47 20.05 5.35
C GLU A 676 17.93 19.79 6.78
N LEU A 677 17.19 20.31 7.77
CA LEU A 677 17.55 20.15 9.19
C LEU A 677 17.50 18.67 9.58
N LEU A 678 16.46 17.95 9.16
CA LEU A 678 16.33 16.52 9.43
C LEU A 678 17.43 15.71 8.74
N MET A 679 17.77 16.04 7.49
CA MET A 679 18.85 15.36 6.77
C MET A 679 20.24 15.68 7.33
N LYS A 680 20.48 16.92 7.81
CA LYS A 680 21.70 17.31 8.51
C LYS A 680 21.83 16.52 9.81
N LEU A 681 20.75 16.43 10.59
CA LEU A 681 20.70 15.62 11.82
C LEU A 681 21.00 14.15 11.54
N ARG A 682 20.39 13.56 10.50
CA ARG A 682 20.69 12.18 10.06
C ARG A 682 22.19 11.97 9.79
N LYS A 683 22.84 12.92 9.11
CA LYS A 683 24.28 12.88 8.81
C LYS A 683 25.14 13.03 10.07
N GLU A 684 24.77 13.93 10.97
CA GLU A 684 25.43 14.14 12.27
C GLU A 684 25.36 12.86 13.13
N LEU A 685 24.17 12.27 13.29
CA LEU A 685 23.95 11.05 14.07
C LEU A 685 24.63 9.82 13.43
N GLY A 686 24.57 9.69 12.10
CA GLY A 686 25.24 8.60 11.38
C GLY A 686 26.77 8.64 11.45
N SER A 687 27.36 9.83 11.61
CA SER A 687 28.81 9.99 11.78
C SER A 687 29.27 9.62 13.20
N ASN A 688 28.35 9.65 14.18
CA ASN A 688 28.64 9.46 15.59
C ASN A 688 28.54 7.97 15.99
N LYS A 689 29.62 7.21 15.74
CA LYS A 689 29.69 5.75 15.97
C LYS A 689 29.37 5.26 17.40
N GLN A 690 29.34 6.15 18.40
CA GLN A 690 28.97 5.81 19.78
C GLN A 690 27.46 5.60 19.95
N ILE A 691 26.62 6.33 19.22
CA ILE A 691 25.16 6.27 19.35
C ILE A 691 24.59 5.03 18.64
N LEU A 692 25.22 4.58 17.55
CA LEU A 692 24.81 3.40 16.78
C LEU A 692 25.16 2.05 17.44
N ARG A 693 25.89 2.05 18.56
CA ARG A 693 26.35 0.83 19.27
C ARG A 693 25.56 0.53 20.54
N THR A 694 24.68 1.43 20.95
CA THR A 694 23.71 1.30 22.04
C THR A 694 22.33 1.15 21.45
#